data_AF-A0A955SI05-F1
#
_entry.id   AF-A0A955SI05-F1
#
_cell.length_a   1.000
_cell.length_b   1.000
_cell.length_c   1.000
_cell.angle_alpha   90.00
_cell.angle_beta   90.00
_cell.angle_gamma   90.00
#
_symmetry.space_group_name_H-M   'P 1'
#
loop_
_entity.id
_entity.type
_entity.pdbx_description
1 polymer ?
#
loop_
_entity_poly.entity_id
_entity_poly.type
_entity_poly.pdbx_seq_one_letter_code
_entity_poly.pdbx_strand_id
1 'polypeptide(L)'
;MSRKPSDGERSARIGYEAQDKRAANLIYEFLVEGRLDWFKIADPNAGRVDDIQVATTDGEIHAFQVKWAETTQYISFAEVTHSTSTVPSLIAQLADGWRLLKSQNPEMNIHVHLIHRHIPHPKSALANSKIDLPLDDPPPLQPSFQGFIRDCWEEKEHWLPLGLSSIPQGWRGAIEATRKEVNPSTDKDFLEFLSACHLHFNYQFPKPEYPNNPRAIRREKDVDDIARLIAKLGGGGDRRVIEITRDKLLQNLGWGSRFEFRYKHDFPVDETLYQPITQTVVELESAITQFNSGYLALLGTPGSGKSTTLIHTLRYRQGLRLIRYYAYVPNSPLQEGRGEAQSFLHDLHLALQRQGIFSPKSVVAQPQSLEELREDFLAQLGILHEKWCEDGIRTLIVVDGLDHIEREQFPSRSLIKELFMPESIPEGVLIILGSQTLDLKDFSQRIRNHLRESGRTLTLEALTRQAVFNIIKAFALPVSLNTDQMEKINTLSNGHPLALSYLLANLRNAADENSLIDILDGTEPYQSHITDNYEIYWNKLEQDEDLKDLFALLSRLRGPFNPKKLIQWAGESTTKRFITQARHYFQEESDTRWQFFHNSFRQFILSQTRRNIFGEQDPEKDKNYHQHLAKLAAADSDIGWSWEEIFHRFCAGEWDKVLQIGTQEYFRNQFLTLRSLEAILEDTGLCLKAARIKRDGIALIRCFLIEKELGDRHQTLDISHIDLPRILYEVHGMDVALKYVIDGQQVLLGKKEAIEFVSLLIEKGQLQAAEKVFNVAEPLDLLSGSTFLESYEKENWGIVHAWAKVACYFRPLEKLFSVIEQLRTNPQSDWEGQRPQDLEHALKEDVVMTLTHCVFDSGNHDILNKFKDLLHSRENGQLFLRELDFLTCRSHKNHATSNPALERLLRWEEEGFIRELTKLQLAEFTIRIRGDRETTDKLVSGISQPSLCESKVGNWSWDDLEPFSFRIRFNRLLAMLGNPADPKQAVLDAEPSKRGGVLFERSLVLIANLWGKAWAEQTLSPFLVLQELKPVLNLFYKDSKETQDWTCWYSYRQIAPEFFGFLIHAVAEHGPEVIKELGEEFDRRWEADPKYWPT
;
A
#
# COMPACT_ATOMS: atom_id res chain seq x y z
N MET A 1 47.66 -24.33 -26.84
CA MET A 1 46.94 -23.76 -28.00
C MET A 1 46.07 -22.62 -27.49
N SER A 2 46.27 -21.38 -27.93
CA SER A 2 45.36 -20.29 -27.53
C SER A 2 44.01 -20.49 -28.21
N ARG A 3 42.92 -20.45 -27.42
CA ARG A 3 41.55 -20.49 -27.95
C ARG A 3 41.37 -19.36 -28.98
N LYS A 4 40.62 -19.60 -30.06
CA LYS A 4 40.34 -18.55 -31.04
C LYS A 4 39.45 -17.50 -30.38
N PRO A 5 39.62 -16.19 -30.67
CA PRO A 5 38.81 -15.12 -30.06
C PRO A 5 37.29 -15.34 -30.19
N SER A 6 36.85 -15.87 -31.34
CA SER A 6 35.44 -16.25 -31.60
C SER A 6 34.88 -17.30 -30.64
N ASP A 7 35.73 -18.20 -30.12
CA ASP A 7 35.32 -19.24 -29.17
C ASP A 7 35.08 -18.65 -27.77
N GLY A 8 35.82 -17.59 -27.43
CA GLY A 8 35.63 -16.80 -26.22
C GLY A 8 34.30 -16.04 -26.24
N GLU A 9 34.00 -15.33 -27.33
CA GLU A 9 32.72 -14.62 -27.51
C GLU A 9 31.53 -15.58 -27.51
N ARG A 10 31.66 -16.73 -28.18
CA ARG A 10 30.62 -17.76 -28.20
C ARG A 10 30.37 -18.35 -26.82
N SER A 11 31.42 -18.60 -26.04
CA SER A 11 31.32 -19.09 -24.66
C SER A 11 30.66 -18.07 -23.74
N ALA A 12 30.98 -16.78 -23.88
CA ALA A 12 30.37 -15.69 -23.10
C ALA A 12 28.87 -15.56 -23.39
N ARG A 13 28.46 -15.61 -24.67
CA ARG A 13 27.03 -15.58 -25.05
C ARG A 13 26.23 -16.75 -24.47
N ILE A 14 26.79 -17.96 -24.52
CA ILE A 14 26.19 -19.16 -23.92
C ILE A 14 26.04 -19.01 -22.39
N GLY A 15 27.01 -18.34 -21.76
CA GLY A 15 26.95 -18.01 -20.33
C GLY A 15 25.81 -17.04 -20.01
N TYR A 16 25.75 -15.91 -20.72
CA TYR A 16 24.71 -14.89 -20.50
C TYR A 16 23.30 -15.41 -20.79
N GLU A 17 23.10 -16.17 -21.86
CA GLU A 17 21.78 -16.75 -22.17
C GLU A 17 21.29 -17.69 -21.06
N ALA A 18 22.19 -18.50 -20.49
CA ALA A 18 21.85 -19.38 -19.37
C ALA A 18 21.56 -18.60 -18.08
N GLN A 19 22.33 -17.54 -17.82
CA GLN A 19 22.09 -16.62 -16.70
C GLN A 19 20.71 -15.96 -16.83
N ASP A 20 20.41 -15.34 -17.98
CA ASP A 20 19.13 -14.67 -18.23
C ASP A 20 17.94 -15.62 -18.09
N LYS A 21 18.07 -16.85 -18.61
CA LYS A 21 17.01 -17.86 -18.51
C LYS A 21 16.81 -18.36 -17.08
N ARG A 22 17.88 -18.50 -16.28
CA ARG A 22 17.78 -18.86 -14.86
C ARG A 22 17.11 -17.73 -14.06
N ALA A 23 17.56 -16.49 -14.29
CA ALA A 23 16.97 -15.30 -13.69
C ALA A 23 15.48 -15.24 -13.97
N ALA A 24 15.11 -15.36 -15.24
CA ALA A 24 13.74 -15.30 -15.69
C ALA A 24 12.84 -16.38 -15.06
N ASN A 25 13.33 -17.62 -14.94
CA ASN A 25 12.56 -18.68 -14.29
C ASN A 25 12.31 -18.40 -12.81
N LEU A 26 13.31 -17.88 -12.09
CA LEU A 26 13.17 -17.54 -10.67
C LEU A 26 12.25 -16.33 -10.46
N ILE A 27 12.45 -15.27 -11.24
CA ILE A 27 11.60 -14.07 -11.21
C ILE A 27 10.15 -14.47 -11.49
N TYR A 28 9.91 -15.34 -12.48
CA TYR A 28 8.57 -15.84 -12.79
C TYR A 28 7.99 -16.68 -11.65
N GLU A 29 8.79 -17.55 -11.03
CA GLU A 29 8.39 -18.36 -9.88
C GLU A 29 7.91 -17.48 -8.72
N PHE A 30 8.73 -16.54 -8.26
CA PHE A 30 8.34 -15.60 -7.20
C PHE A 30 7.20 -14.67 -7.60
N LEU A 31 7.11 -14.28 -8.88
CA LEU A 31 6.00 -13.46 -9.37
C LEU A 31 4.65 -14.19 -9.25
N VAL A 32 4.63 -15.48 -9.58
CA VAL A 32 3.42 -16.30 -9.54
C VAL A 32 3.08 -16.73 -8.12
N GLU A 33 4.08 -16.92 -7.27
CA GLU A 33 3.92 -17.10 -5.82
C GLU A 33 3.54 -15.81 -5.09
N GLY A 34 3.45 -14.68 -5.78
CA GLY A 34 3.15 -13.38 -5.16
C GLY A 34 4.23 -12.88 -4.20
N ARG A 35 5.42 -13.49 -4.22
CA ARG A 35 6.56 -13.18 -3.36
C ARG A 35 7.57 -12.24 -4.00
N LEU A 36 7.48 -11.92 -5.30
CA LEU A 36 8.44 -11.02 -5.94
C LEU A 36 8.26 -9.57 -5.47
N ASP A 37 9.31 -8.99 -4.90
CA ASP A 37 9.38 -7.55 -4.61
C ASP A 37 10.14 -6.81 -5.74
N TRP A 38 11.45 -7.05 -5.84
CA TRP A 38 12.29 -6.49 -6.90
C TRP A 38 13.42 -7.43 -7.33
N PHE A 39 14.04 -7.15 -8.47
CA PHE A 39 15.27 -7.83 -8.88
C PHE A 39 16.30 -6.85 -9.47
N LYS A 40 17.58 -7.23 -9.36
CA LYS A 40 18.72 -6.53 -9.94
C LYS A 40 19.52 -7.47 -10.82
N ILE A 41 20.11 -6.91 -11.88
CA ILE A 41 20.97 -7.62 -12.82
C ILE A 41 22.30 -6.88 -12.89
N ALA A 42 23.41 -7.64 -12.85
CA ALA A 42 24.77 -7.12 -12.98
C ALA A 42 25.08 -5.95 -12.03
N ASP A 43 24.72 -6.09 -10.76
CA ASP A 43 24.93 -5.06 -9.74
C ASP A 43 26.40 -5.05 -9.27
N PRO A 44 27.20 -4.02 -9.59
CA PRO A 44 28.59 -3.94 -9.19
C PRO A 44 28.76 -3.87 -7.66
N ASN A 45 27.71 -3.53 -6.91
CA ASN A 45 27.75 -3.44 -5.45
C ASN A 45 27.49 -4.78 -4.75
N ALA A 46 27.18 -5.86 -5.47
CA ALA A 46 26.94 -7.20 -4.91
C ALA A 46 28.18 -8.13 -4.93
N GLY A 47 29.35 -7.58 -5.24
CA GLY A 47 30.60 -8.35 -5.26
C GLY A 47 30.66 -9.33 -6.43
N ARG A 48 30.66 -10.65 -6.15
CA ARG A 48 30.78 -11.73 -7.16
C ARG A 48 29.52 -12.58 -7.31
N VAL A 49 28.46 -12.20 -6.61
CA VAL A 49 27.08 -12.70 -6.73
C VAL A 49 26.22 -11.62 -7.41
N ASP A 50 26.83 -10.95 -8.39
CA ASP A 50 26.28 -9.82 -9.14
C ASP A 50 25.42 -10.25 -10.33
N ASP A 51 25.46 -11.53 -10.70
CA ASP A 51 24.78 -12.04 -11.89
C ASP A 51 23.27 -11.77 -11.82
N ILE A 52 22.62 -12.11 -10.70
CA ILE A 52 21.19 -11.92 -10.45
C ILE A 52 20.97 -11.75 -8.94
N GLN A 53 20.20 -10.74 -8.55
CA GLN A 53 19.62 -10.66 -7.20
C GLN A 53 18.10 -10.59 -7.34
N VAL A 54 17.39 -11.39 -6.56
CA VAL A 54 15.93 -11.31 -6.47
C VAL A 54 15.56 -11.18 -5.01
N ALA A 55 14.86 -10.10 -4.68
CA ALA A 55 14.29 -9.87 -3.37
C ALA A 55 12.85 -10.33 -3.35
N THR A 56 12.47 -10.90 -2.21
CA THR A 56 11.11 -11.34 -1.96
C THR A 56 10.42 -10.45 -0.94
N THR A 57 9.09 -10.45 -0.98
CA THR A 57 8.25 -9.66 -0.07
C THR A 57 8.44 -10.10 1.38
N ASP A 58 8.67 -11.40 1.61
CA ASP A 58 8.96 -12.00 2.92
C ASP A 58 10.39 -11.79 3.43
N GLY A 59 11.14 -10.87 2.83
CA GLY A 59 12.39 -10.37 3.38
C GLY A 59 13.63 -11.15 3.03
N GLU A 60 13.58 -11.97 1.99
CA GLU A 60 14.73 -12.72 1.52
C GLU A 60 15.39 -12.01 0.33
N ILE A 61 16.71 -12.11 0.23
CA ILE A 61 17.45 -11.75 -0.98
C ILE A 61 18.20 -12.99 -1.46
N HIS A 62 17.80 -13.49 -2.61
CA HIS A 62 18.50 -14.56 -3.29
C HIS A 62 19.47 -13.99 -4.33
N ALA A 63 20.76 -14.08 -4.03
CA ALA A 63 21.83 -13.65 -4.92
C ALA A 63 22.51 -14.85 -5.59
N PHE A 64 22.62 -14.83 -6.91
CA PHE A 64 23.11 -15.96 -7.69
C PHE A 64 24.46 -15.66 -8.33
N GLN A 65 25.28 -16.69 -8.41
CA GLN A 65 26.42 -16.76 -9.30
C GLN A 65 26.22 -17.94 -10.27
N VAL A 66 26.19 -17.68 -11.57
CA VAL A 66 25.91 -18.68 -12.61
C VAL A 66 27.18 -19.02 -13.39
N LYS A 67 27.60 -20.29 -13.34
CA LYS A 67 28.74 -20.82 -14.10
C LYS A 67 28.25 -21.85 -15.11
N TRP A 68 28.26 -21.45 -16.37
CA TRP A 68 27.75 -22.26 -17.47
C TRP A 68 28.82 -22.62 -18.51
N ALA A 69 28.67 -23.78 -19.13
CA ALA A 69 29.55 -24.30 -20.17
C ALA A 69 28.72 -24.98 -21.28
N GLU A 70 29.29 -25.12 -22.48
CA GLU A 70 28.60 -25.76 -23.62
C GLU A 70 28.32 -27.26 -23.36
N THR A 71 29.26 -27.95 -22.71
CA THR A 71 29.17 -29.39 -22.38
C THR A 71 29.30 -29.63 -20.88
N THR A 72 28.56 -30.59 -20.34
CA THR A 72 28.69 -31.02 -18.93
C THR A 72 29.98 -31.83 -18.73
N GLN A 73 30.77 -31.46 -17.72
CA GLN A 73 32.00 -32.15 -17.29
C GLN A 73 31.95 -32.39 -15.78
N TYR A 74 33.01 -32.94 -15.20
CA TYR A 74 33.16 -33.05 -13.75
C TYR A 74 33.86 -31.82 -13.17
N ILE A 75 33.45 -31.41 -11.97
CA ILE A 75 34.12 -30.39 -11.15
C ILE A 75 34.62 -31.03 -9.84
N SER A 76 35.83 -30.67 -9.43
CA SER A 76 36.49 -31.15 -8.22
C SER A 76 36.24 -30.23 -7.02
N PHE A 77 36.47 -30.76 -5.80
CA PHE A 77 36.35 -29.98 -4.57
C PHE A 77 37.26 -28.74 -4.57
N ALA A 78 38.54 -28.89 -4.96
CA ALA A 78 39.46 -27.75 -5.01
C ALA A 78 39.08 -26.67 -6.03
N GLU A 79 38.40 -27.00 -7.13
CA GLU A 79 37.92 -25.95 -8.04
C GLU A 79 36.84 -25.06 -7.41
N VAL A 80 36.16 -25.56 -6.37
CA VAL A 80 35.16 -24.81 -5.60
C VAL A 80 35.79 -24.11 -4.40
N THR A 81 36.77 -24.76 -3.75
CA THR A 81 37.30 -24.33 -2.46
C THR A 81 38.72 -23.78 -2.48
N HIS A 82 39.54 -23.94 -3.51
CA HIS A 82 40.90 -23.41 -3.50
C HIS A 82 41.04 -22.06 -4.19
N SER A 83 41.53 -21.08 -3.45
CA SER A 83 41.92 -19.79 -4.00
C SER A 83 43.26 -19.88 -4.74
N THR A 84 43.37 -19.15 -5.85
CA THR A 84 44.67 -18.91 -6.53
C THR A 84 45.26 -17.58 -6.07
N SER A 85 46.53 -17.31 -6.37
CA SER A 85 47.17 -16.03 -6.02
C SER A 85 46.49 -14.79 -6.62
N THR A 86 45.60 -14.98 -7.61
CA THR A 86 44.93 -13.89 -8.36
C THR A 86 43.41 -13.96 -8.35
N VAL A 87 42.79 -15.09 -7.96
CA VAL A 87 41.34 -15.31 -8.00
C VAL A 87 40.90 -16.09 -6.76
N PRO A 88 39.98 -15.55 -5.93
CA PRO A 88 39.41 -16.27 -4.78
C PRO A 88 38.64 -17.52 -5.21
N SER A 89 38.55 -18.52 -4.33
CA SER A 89 37.72 -19.71 -4.54
C SER A 89 36.24 -19.36 -4.74
N LEU A 90 35.45 -20.23 -5.37
CA LEU A 90 34.02 -19.98 -5.56
C LEU A 90 33.30 -19.83 -4.21
N ILE A 91 33.67 -20.64 -3.21
CA ILE A 91 33.07 -20.51 -1.87
C ILE A 91 33.46 -19.19 -1.19
N ALA A 92 34.69 -18.71 -1.35
CA ALA A 92 35.11 -17.41 -0.83
C ALA A 92 34.35 -16.27 -1.51
N GLN A 93 34.13 -16.36 -2.83
CA GLN A 93 33.32 -15.39 -3.58
C GLN A 93 31.88 -15.29 -3.07
N LEU A 94 31.24 -16.44 -2.77
CA LEU A 94 29.90 -16.48 -2.18
C LEU A 94 29.89 -15.89 -0.76
N ALA A 95 30.89 -16.20 0.06
CA ALA A 95 31.01 -15.67 1.42
C ALA A 95 31.21 -14.16 1.44
N ASP A 96 32.05 -13.62 0.55
CA ASP A 96 32.26 -12.19 0.42
C ASP A 96 30.99 -11.47 -0.06
N GLY A 97 30.30 -12.06 -1.04
CA GLY A 97 29.00 -11.58 -1.51
C GLY A 97 27.93 -11.58 -0.42
N TRP A 98 27.82 -12.67 0.35
CA TRP A 98 26.89 -12.79 1.46
C TRP A 98 27.14 -11.74 2.54
N ARG A 99 28.41 -11.53 2.96
CA ARG A 99 28.76 -10.50 3.95
C ARG A 99 28.42 -9.10 3.45
N LEU A 100 28.73 -8.82 2.19
CA LEU A 100 28.48 -7.52 1.58
C LEU A 100 26.98 -7.23 1.53
N LEU A 101 26.18 -8.19 1.03
CA LEU A 101 24.73 -8.06 0.97
C LEU A 101 24.09 -8.01 2.36
N LYS A 102 24.60 -8.76 3.33
CA LYS A 102 24.13 -8.73 4.73
C LYS A 102 24.43 -7.40 5.40
N SER A 103 25.57 -6.79 5.07
CA SER A 103 25.89 -5.43 5.52
C SER A 103 24.96 -4.40 4.86
N GLN A 104 24.71 -4.55 3.55
CA GLN A 104 23.82 -3.69 2.76
C GLN A 104 22.35 -3.82 3.14
N ASN A 105 21.91 -4.97 3.62
CA ASN A 105 20.51 -5.21 3.95
C ASN A 105 20.44 -5.90 5.31
N PRO A 106 20.64 -5.16 6.42
CA PRO A 106 20.67 -5.73 7.78
C PRO A 106 19.36 -6.39 8.19
N GLU A 107 18.26 -5.89 7.62
CA GLU A 107 16.90 -6.35 7.86
C GLU A 107 16.48 -7.43 6.85
N MET A 108 17.36 -8.00 6.03
CA MET A 108 16.97 -9.03 5.04
C MET A 108 17.75 -10.32 5.26
N ASN A 109 17.09 -11.45 5.03
CA ASN A 109 17.69 -12.77 5.03
C ASN A 109 18.40 -13.02 3.70
N ILE A 110 19.74 -13.06 3.74
CA ILE A 110 20.55 -13.17 2.52
C ILE A 110 20.85 -14.63 2.23
N HIS A 111 20.49 -15.09 1.03
CA HIS A 111 20.83 -16.39 0.50
C HIS A 111 21.72 -16.26 -0.73
N VAL A 112 22.82 -17.00 -0.76
CA VAL A 112 23.77 -17.00 -1.89
C VAL A 112 23.77 -18.36 -2.58
N HIS A 113 23.65 -18.33 -3.91
CA HIS A 113 23.44 -19.53 -4.71
C HIS A 113 24.52 -19.66 -5.79
N LEU A 114 25.21 -20.79 -5.81
CA LEU A 114 26.06 -21.15 -6.95
C LEU A 114 25.29 -22.10 -7.87
N ILE A 115 25.05 -21.69 -9.11
CA ILE A 115 24.50 -22.54 -10.16
C ILE A 115 25.62 -23.00 -11.07
N HIS A 116 25.84 -24.32 -11.15
CA HIS A 116 26.94 -24.88 -11.91
C HIS A 116 26.48 -26.04 -12.81
N ARG A 117 26.80 -25.98 -14.11
CA ARG A 117 26.40 -27.02 -15.07
C ARG A 117 27.13 -28.37 -14.85
N HIS A 118 28.35 -28.33 -14.33
CA HIS A 118 29.18 -29.53 -14.12
C HIS A 118 28.72 -30.38 -12.95
N ILE A 119 29.03 -31.67 -13.01
CA ILE A 119 28.67 -32.69 -12.02
C ILE A 119 29.80 -32.77 -10.97
N PRO A 120 29.52 -32.88 -9.67
CA PRO A 120 30.56 -33.10 -8.67
C PRO A 120 31.31 -34.40 -8.96
N HIS A 121 32.63 -34.39 -8.85
CA HIS A 121 33.43 -35.56 -9.22
C HIS A 121 33.11 -36.78 -8.33
N PRO A 122 32.81 -37.97 -8.91
CA PRO A 122 32.33 -39.15 -8.18
C PRO A 122 33.46 -39.97 -7.54
N LYS A 123 34.71 -39.52 -7.63
CA LYS A 123 35.88 -40.17 -7.02
C LYS A 123 36.67 -39.17 -6.19
N SER A 124 37.25 -39.63 -5.08
CA SER A 124 38.15 -38.85 -4.20
C SER A 124 39.47 -38.42 -4.85
N ALA A 125 39.93 -39.12 -5.91
CA ALA A 125 41.21 -38.84 -6.55
C ALA A 125 41.15 -38.94 -8.08
N LEU A 126 41.66 -37.91 -8.77
CA LEU A 126 42.13 -38.03 -10.15
C LEU A 126 43.54 -38.64 -10.12
N ALA A 127 43.72 -39.79 -10.77
CA ALA A 127 45.04 -40.36 -10.98
C ALA A 127 45.89 -39.35 -11.77
N ASN A 128 46.89 -38.76 -11.11
CA ASN A 128 47.89 -37.82 -11.62
C ASN A 128 47.64 -36.29 -11.51
N SER A 129 46.83 -35.81 -10.56
CA SER A 129 46.94 -34.41 -10.12
C SER A 129 46.63 -34.27 -8.63
N LYS A 130 47.55 -33.69 -7.85
CA LYS A 130 47.34 -33.24 -6.45
C LYS A 130 46.11 -32.33 -6.36
N ILE A 131 44.95 -32.87 -5.98
CA ILE A 131 43.77 -32.11 -5.56
C ILE A 131 43.09 -32.90 -4.42
N ASP A 132 43.17 -32.31 -3.23
CA ASP A 132 42.78 -32.82 -1.91
C ASP A 132 41.26 -32.69 -1.66
N LEU A 133 40.52 -33.80 -1.59
CA LEU A 133 39.31 -33.86 -0.77
C LEU A 133 39.77 -34.28 0.64
N PRO A 134 39.75 -33.40 1.66
CA PRO A 134 40.28 -33.73 2.97
C PRO A 134 39.28 -34.60 3.73
N LEU A 135 39.63 -35.86 3.97
CA LEU A 135 38.79 -36.84 4.66
C LEU A 135 39.41 -37.22 6.01
N ASP A 136 38.59 -37.49 7.00
CA ASP A 136 39.05 -38.00 8.29
C ASP A 136 39.26 -39.53 8.27
N ASP A 137 39.85 -40.07 9.34
CA ASP A 137 39.95 -41.51 9.59
C ASP A 137 39.00 -41.92 10.74
N PRO A 138 38.03 -42.82 10.53
CA PRO A 138 37.71 -43.50 9.27
C PRO A 138 37.02 -42.59 8.24
N PRO A 139 37.19 -42.86 6.93
CA PRO A 139 36.58 -42.07 5.87
C PRO A 139 35.06 -42.26 5.82
N PRO A 140 34.33 -41.31 5.19
CA PRO A 140 32.88 -41.43 5.01
C PRO A 140 32.52 -42.59 4.07
N LEU A 141 31.27 -43.03 4.10
CA LEU A 141 30.77 -44.16 3.29
C LEU A 141 31.02 -43.97 1.78
N GLN A 142 30.89 -42.73 1.30
CA GLN A 142 31.14 -42.37 -0.10
C GLN A 142 32.17 -41.22 -0.18
N PRO A 143 33.49 -41.53 -0.14
CA PRO A 143 34.55 -40.53 -0.15
C PRO A 143 34.71 -39.93 -1.56
N SER A 144 33.85 -38.98 -1.90
CA SER A 144 33.84 -38.28 -3.19
C SER A 144 33.26 -36.87 -3.02
N PHE A 145 33.53 -35.95 -3.95
CA PHE A 145 32.92 -34.62 -3.85
C PHE A 145 31.39 -34.69 -3.96
N GLN A 146 30.86 -35.64 -4.74
CA GLN A 146 29.42 -35.93 -4.76
C GLN A 146 28.88 -36.38 -3.40
N GLY A 147 29.62 -37.24 -2.69
CA GLY A 147 29.28 -37.68 -1.33
C GLY A 147 29.31 -36.52 -0.33
N PHE A 148 30.27 -35.60 -0.45
CA PHE A 148 30.35 -34.40 0.38
C PHE A 148 29.12 -33.49 0.20
N ILE A 149 28.72 -33.23 -1.05
CA ILE A 149 27.54 -32.40 -1.33
C ILE A 149 26.28 -33.04 -0.74
N ARG A 150 26.07 -34.35 -0.91
CA ARG A 150 24.93 -35.05 -0.31
C ARG A 150 24.97 -34.97 1.22
N ASP A 151 26.04 -35.48 1.83
CA ASP A 151 26.09 -35.69 3.29
C ASP A 151 26.20 -34.36 4.06
N CYS A 152 26.89 -33.35 3.50
CA CYS A 152 27.16 -32.10 4.21
C CYS A 152 26.36 -30.89 3.74
N TRP A 153 25.88 -30.86 2.49
CA TRP A 153 25.18 -29.69 1.93
C TRP A 153 23.68 -29.93 1.71
N GLU A 154 23.28 -31.08 1.17
CA GLU A 154 21.87 -31.45 1.00
C GLU A 154 21.23 -31.87 2.33
N GLU A 155 22.00 -32.50 3.23
CA GLU A 155 21.54 -32.87 4.57
C GLU A 155 21.92 -31.87 5.68
N LYS A 156 22.29 -30.63 5.30
CA LYS A 156 22.78 -29.61 6.26
C LYS A 156 21.80 -29.29 7.38
N GLU A 157 20.50 -29.34 7.10
CA GLU A 157 19.42 -29.08 8.07
C GLU A 157 19.43 -30.05 9.26
N HIS A 158 19.97 -31.27 9.09
CA HIS A 158 20.01 -32.27 10.16
C HIS A 158 21.13 -32.06 11.18
N TRP A 159 22.24 -31.45 10.78
CA TRP A 159 23.44 -31.34 11.61
C TRP A 159 23.82 -29.91 11.98
N LEU A 160 23.50 -28.94 11.12
CA LEU A 160 23.87 -27.53 11.31
C LEU A 160 23.24 -26.90 12.57
N PRO A 161 21.96 -27.17 12.93
CA PRO A 161 21.38 -26.69 14.20
C PRO A 161 22.05 -27.28 15.45
N LEU A 162 22.73 -28.43 15.31
CA LEU A 162 23.45 -29.10 16.39
C LEU A 162 24.93 -28.66 16.47
N GLY A 163 25.37 -27.75 15.60
CA GLY A 163 26.70 -27.16 15.57
C GLY A 163 27.80 -28.03 14.97
N LEU A 164 29.03 -27.49 14.89
CA LEU A 164 30.21 -28.13 14.28
C LEU A 164 30.65 -29.46 14.95
N SER A 165 30.15 -29.75 16.16
CA SER A 165 30.36 -31.05 16.81
C SER A 165 29.63 -32.20 16.12
N SER A 166 28.57 -31.89 15.37
CA SER A 166 27.63 -32.86 14.80
C SER A 166 27.85 -33.08 13.30
N ILE A 167 28.96 -32.58 12.74
CA ILE A 167 29.34 -32.81 11.33
C ILE A 167 29.32 -34.32 11.04
N PRO A 168 28.74 -34.76 9.92
CA PRO A 168 28.70 -36.17 9.54
C PRO A 168 30.09 -36.81 9.51
N GLN A 169 30.18 -38.07 9.98
CA GLN A 169 31.44 -38.78 10.18
C GLN A 169 32.29 -38.82 8.91
N GLY A 170 33.57 -38.44 9.02
CA GLY A 170 34.54 -38.49 7.91
C GLY A 170 34.69 -37.18 7.14
N TRP A 171 33.85 -36.17 7.39
CA TRP A 171 33.79 -34.92 6.63
C TRP A 171 34.34 -33.68 7.34
N ARG A 172 34.86 -33.79 8.58
CA ARG A 172 35.35 -32.63 9.34
C ARG A 172 36.52 -31.96 8.61
N GLY A 173 37.45 -32.73 8.04
CA GLY A 173 38.52 -32.20 7.21
C GLY A 173 38.04 -31.33 6.04
N ALA A 174 36.98 -31.75 5.33
CA ALA A 174 36.41 -31.01 4.20
C ALA A 174 35.68 -29.73 4.63
N ILE A 175 34.96 -29.78 5.75
CA ILE A 175 34.32 -28.59 6.33
C ILE A 175 35.37 -27.58 6.81
N GLU A 176 36.46 -28.02 7.44
CA GLU A 176 37.53 -27.10 7.86
C GLU A 176 38.30 -26.49 6.69
N ALA A 177 38.51 -27.24 5.60
CA ALA A 177 39.05 -26.68 4.37
C ALA A 177 38.13 -25.61 3.77
N THR A 178 36.81 -25.84 3.81
CA THR A 178 35.80 -24.84 3.41
C THR A 178 35.84 -23.62 4.33
N ARG A 179 35.92 -23.83 5.65
CA ARG A 179 35.99 -22.77 6.66
C ARG A 179 37.18 -21.85 6.46
N LYS A 180 38.35 -22.42 6.16
CA LYS A 180 39.58 -21.66 5.91
C LYS A 180 39.42 -20.65 4.77
N GLU A 181 38.66 -21.01 3.75
CA GLU A 181 38.46 -20.22 2.54
C GLU A 181 37.34 -19.21 2.70
N VAL A 182 36.30 -19.56 3.46
CA VAL A 182 35.27 -18.61 3.90
C VAL A 182 35.87 -17.54 4.81
N ASN A 183 36.84 -17.89 5.66
CA ASN A 183 37.48 -17.02 6.65
C ASN A 183 36.47 -16.26 7.55
N PRO A 184 35.64 -16.99 8.33
CA PRO A 184 34.62 -16.41 9.20
C PRO A 184 35.22 -15.78 10.47
N SER A 185 34.58 -14.74 11.03
CA SER A 185 35.05 -14.09 12.26
C SER A 185 34.78 -14.94 13.51
N THR A 186 33.68 -15.70 13.51
CA THR A 186 33.27 -16.61 14.60
C THR A 186 32.75 -17.95 14.06
N ASP A 187 32.64 -18.96 14.94
CA ASP A 187 31.95 -20.22 14.59
C ASP A 187 30.49 -19.98 14.22
N LYS A 188 29.85 -18.99 14.87
CA LYS A 188 28.47 -18.59 14.58
C LYS A 188 28.36 -18.02 13.17
N ASP A 189 29.24 -17.09 12.78
CA ASP A 189 29.27 -16.51 11.43
C ASP A 189 29.42 -17.58 10.35
N PHE A 190 30.20 -18.63 10.64
CA PHE A 190 30.40 -19.74 9.72
C PHE A 190 29.13 -20.58 9.54
N LEU A 191 28.46 -20.92 10.64
CA LEU A 191 27.20 -21.66 10.61
C LEU A 191 26.09 -20.87 9.91
N GLU A 192 26.00 -19.56 10.19
CA GLU A 192 25.08 -18.64 9.51
C GLU A 192 25.33 -18.62 7.99
N PHE A 193 26.60 -18.54 7.56
CA PHE A 193 26.94 -18.62 6.14
C PHE A 193 26.58 -19.98 5.52
N LEU A 194 26.86 -21.09 6.20
CA LEU A 194 26.52 -22.42 5.69
C LEU A 194 25.00 -22.61 5.54
N SER A 195 24.21 -22.05 6.47
CA SER A 195 22.75 -22.00 6.37
C SER A 195 22.32 -21.24 5.12
N ALA A 196 22.86 -20.04 4.91
CA ALA A 196 22.56 -19.15 3.79
C ALA A 196 23.10 -19.58 2.41
N CYS A 197 24.11 -20.46 2.35
CA CYS A 197 24.81 -20.81 1.11
C CYS A 197 24.25 -22.09 0.47
N HIS A 198 23.90 -22.01 -0.82
CA HIS A 198 23.25 -23.08 -1.58
C HIS A 198 24.05 -23.44 -2.84
N LEU A 199 24.42 -24.71 -2.99
CA LEU A 199 25.24 -25.19 -4.10
C LEU A 199 24.45 -26.10 -5.03
N HIS A 200 24.24 -25.67 -6.28
CA HIS A 200 23.43 -26.36 -7.27
C HIS A 200 24.31 -26.87 -8.42
N PHE A 201 24.79 -28.11 -8.30
CA PHE A 201 25.59 -28.77 -9.34
C PHE A 201 24.73 -29.63 -10.28
N ASN A 202 25.28 -29.99 -11.44
CA ASN A 202 24.54 -30.69 -12.50
C ASN A 202 23.22 -29.99 -12.86
N TYR A 203 23.20 -28.66 -12.75
CA TYR A 203 21.96 -27.92 -12.94
C TYR A 203 21.49 -28.06 -14.38
N GLN A 204 20.23 -28.48 -14.53
CA GLN A 204 19.52 -28.52 -15.80
C GLN A 204 18.30 -27.62 -15.67
N PHE A 205 18.02 -26.85 -16.71
CA PHE A 205 16.78 -26.08 -16.73
C PHE A 205 15.59 -27.02 -16.56
N PRO A 206 14.65 -26.70 -15.65
CA PRO A 206 13.47 -27.51 -15.43
C PRO A 206 12.77 -27.76 -16.76
N LYS A 207 12.60 -29.03 -17.12
CA LYS A 207 11.74 -29.39 -18.23
C LYS A 207 10.35 -29.65 -17.67
N PRO A 208 9.29 -29.17 -18.35
CA PRO A 208 7.96 -29.47 -17.91
C PRO A 208 7.74 -30.98 -17.94
N GLU A 209 7.25 -31.53 -16.83
CA GLU A 209 6.95 -32.96 -16.68
C GLU A 209 5.95 -33.42 -17.77
N TYR A 210 5.03 -32.52 -18.16
CA TYR A 210 4.07 -32.69 -19.24
C TYR A 210 4.23 -31.56 -20.28
N PRO A 211 5.09 -31.73 -21.30
CA PRO A 211 5.39 -30.66 -22.26
C PRO A 211 4.21 -30.23 -23.13
N ASN A 212 3.16 -31.05 -23.22
CA ASN A 212 1.92 -30.71 -23.94
C ASN A 212 0.87 -30.03 -23.05
N ASN A 213 1.15 -29.81 -21.76
CA ASN A 213 0.23 -29.10 -20.88
C ASN A 213 0.21 -27.60 -21.25
N PRO A 214 -0.97 -26.99 -21.50
CA PRO A 214 -1.07 -25.58 -21.86
C PRO A 214 -0.41 -24.62 -20.86
N ARG A 215 -0.48 -24.90 -19.55
CA ARG A 215 0.17 -24.08 -18.51
C ARG A 215 1.69 -24.18 -18.55
N ALA A 216 2.22 -25.38 -18.84
CA ALA A 216 3.66 -25.58 -18.98
C ALA A 216 4.23 -24.82 -20.19
N ILE A 217 3.54 -24.88 -21.33
CA ILE A 217 3.91 -24.13 -22.54
C ILE A 217 3.84 -22.62 -22.26
N ARG A 218 2.80 -22.17 -21.54
CA ARG A 218 2.64 -20.77 -21.14
C ARG A 218 3.78 -20.30 -20.23
N ARG A 219 4.15 -21.10 -19.21
CA ARG A 219 5.29 -20.82 -18.34
C ARG A 219 6.57 -20.66 -19.14
N GLU A 220 6.87 -21.56 -20.07
CA GLU A 220 8.07 -21.47 -20.89
C GLU A 220 8.10 -20.18 -21.71
N LYS A 221 6.97 -19.82 -22.34
CA LYS A 221 6.83 -18.56 -23.05
C LYS A 221 7.03 -17.34 -22.15
N ASP A 222 6.40 -17.35 -20.98
CA ASP A 222 6.49 -16.26 -20.00
C ASP A 222 7.92 -16.09 -19.48
N VAL A 223 8.63 -17.19 -19.21
CA VAL A 223 10.06 -17.17 -18.85
C VAL A 223 10.90 -16.63 -20.00
N ASP A 224 10.64 -17.03 -21.24
CA ASP A 224 11.37 -16.49 -22.40
C ASP A 224 11.04 -15.00 -22.68
N ASP A 225 9.84 -14.52 -22.33
CA ASP A 225 9.47 -13.10 -22.36
C ASP A 225 10.28 -12.31 -21.32
N ILE A 226 10.39 -12.81 -20.08
CA ILE A 226 11.23 -12.20 -19.04
C ILE A 226 12.71 -12.24 -19.42
N ALA A 227 13.24 -13.36 -19.91
CA ALA A 227 14.64 -13.47 -20.31
C ALA A 227 15.01 -12.46 -21.41
N ARG A 228 14.10 -12.23 -22.38
CA ARG A 228 14.29 -11.19 -23.41
C ARG A 228 14.27 -9.78 -22.83
N LEU A 229 13.45 -9.53 -21.81
CA LEU A 229 13.44 -8.25 -21.10
C LEU A 229 14.77 -8.03 -20.36
N ILE A 230 15.27 -9.04 -19.64
CA ILE A 230 16.56 -9.01 -18.94
C ILE A 230 17.70 -8.71 -19.92
N ALA A 231 17.78 -9.47 -21.03
CA ALA A 231 18.80 -9.27 -22.06
C ALA A 231 18.76 -7.86 -22.67
N LYS A 232 17.56 -7.30 -22.88
CA LYS A 232 17.38 -5.93 -23.37
C LYS A 232 17.90 -4.89 -22.38
N LEU A 233 17.73 -5.12 -21.08
CA LEU A 233 18.12 -4.20 -20.02
C LEU A 233 19.62 -4.28 -19.71
N GLY A 234 20.20 -5.48 -19.70
CA GLY A 234 21.65 -5.68 -19.51
C GLY A 234 22.52 -5.19 -20.68
N GLY A 235 21.95 -4.99 -21.87
CA GLY A 235 22.67 -4.52 -23.07
C GLY A 235 22.70 -3.00 -23.28
N GLY A 236 22.05 -2.21 -22.42
CA GLY A 236 21.98 -0.74 -22.54
C GLY A 236 23.25 -0.07 -22.00
N GLY A 237 23.90 0.78 -22.80
CA GLY A 237 25.18 1.45 -22.46
C GLY A 237 25.13 2.47 -21.30
N ASP A 238 24.03 2.58 -20.56
CA ASP A 238 23.95 3.40 -19.36
C ASP A 238 24.33 2.55 -18.14
N ARG A 239 25.42 2.93 -17.46
CA ARG A 239 25.98 2.28 -16.25
C ARG A 239 25.08 2.40 -15.01
N ARG A 240 23.76 2.40 -15.15
CA ARG A 240 22.83 2.45 -14.01
C ARG A 240 22.41 1.03 -13.69
N VAL A 241 22.65 0.60 -12.46
CA VAL A 241 22.03 -0.61 -11.90
C VAL A 241 20.53 -0.42 -12.03
N ILE A 242 19.87 -1.28 -12.80
CA ILE A 242 18.43 -1.23 -12.98
C ILE A 242 17.81 -2.17 -11.96
N GLU A 243 17.42 -1.62 -10.81
CA GLU A 243 16.46 -2.29 -9.94
C GLU A 243 15.09 -2.26 -10.64
N ILE A 244 14.45 -3.42 -10.73
CA ILE A 244 13.15 -3.59 -11.37
C ILE A 244 12.21 -4.17 -10.35
N THR A 245 11.23 -3.37 -9.94
CA THR A 245 10.15 -3.80 -9.06
C THR A 245 9.18 -4.72 -9.80
N ARG A 246 8.39 -5.50 -9.04
CA ARG A 246 7.28 -6.32 -9.53
C ARG A 246 6.38 -5.55 -10.49
N ASP A 247 5.96 -4.35 -10.12
CA ASP A 247 5.03 -3.56 -10.93
C ASP A 247 5.68 -3.07 -12.22
N LYS A 248 6.98 -2.71 -12.16
CA LYS A 248 7.75 -2.36 -13.36
C LYS A 248 7.89 -3.55 -14.31
N LEU A 249 8.10 -4.75 -13.77
CA LEU A 249 8.14 -5.99 -14.55
C LEU A 249 6.81 -6.26 -15.24
N LEU A 250 5.72 -6.27 -14.47
CA LEU A 250 4.36 -6.50 -14.98
C LEU A 250 4.02 -5.52 -16.09
N GLN A 251 4.38 -4.25 -15.94
CA GLN A 251 4.15 -3.25 -16.97
C GLN A 251 5.00 -3.46 -18.23
N ASN A 252 6.31 -3.71 -18.07
CA ASN A 252 7.20 -3.95 -19.22
C ASN A 252 6.71 -5.13 -20.08
N LEU A 253 6.06 -6.10 -19.45
CA LEU A 253 5.49 -7.28 -20.10
C LEU A 253 4.01 -7.10 -20.52
N GLY A 254 3.33 -6.05 -20.06
CA GLY A 254 1.90 -5.85 -20.28
C GLY A 254 1.03 -6.90 -19.58
N TRP A 255 1.47 -7.37 -18.41
CA TRP A 255 0.84 -8.46 -17.66
C TRP A 255 -0.06 -8.00 -16.51
N GLY A 256 -0.30 -6.69 -16.33
CA GLY A 256 -1.16 -6.16 -15.26
C GLY A 256 -2.53 -6.86 -15.20
N SER A 257 -3.21 -7.02 -16.34
CA SER A 257 -4.50 -7.73 -16.43
C SER A 257 -4.51 -9.20 -15.98
N ARG A 258 -3.32 -9.81 -15.80
CA ARG A 258 -3.14 -11.18 -15.31
C ARG A 258 -2.88 -11.24 -13.81
N PHE A 259 -2.26 -10.22 -13.22
CA PHE A 259 -1.77 -10.22 -11.83
C PHE A 259 -2.41 -9.15 -10.94
N GLU A 260 -3.24 -8.27 -11.50
CA GLU A 260 -3.95 -7.20 -10.81
C GLU A 260 -5.47 -7.43 -10.89
N PHE A 261 -6.17 -6.88 -9.90
CA PHE A 261 -7.62 -6.88 -9.88
C PHE A 261 -8.17 -6.13 -11.10
N ARG A 262 -9.21 -6.67 -11.72
CA ARG A 262 -9.98 -5.97 -12.74
C ARG A 262 -10.86 -4.90 -12.12
N TYR A 263 -11.35 -5.16 -10.91
CA TYR A 263 -12.22 -4.24 -10.18
C TYR A 263 -11.79 -4.09 -8.72
N LYS A 264 -11.84 -2.85 -8.22
CA LYS A 264 -11.73 -2.56 -6.79
C LYS A 264 -13.01 -3.00 -6.07
N HIS A 265 -12.86 -3.63 -4.92
CA HIS A 265 -13.94 -4.21 -4.09
C HIS A 265 -14.01 -3.53 -2.72
N ASP A 266 -13.92 -2.20 -2.72
CA ASP A 266 -14.16 -1.35 -1.55
C ASP A 266 -15.56 -0.75 -1.66
N PHE A 267 -16.33 -0.83 -0.56
CA PHE A 267 -17.67 -0.25 -0.49
C PHE A 267 -17.71 0.79 0.63
N PRO A 268 -18.05 2.05 0.30
CA PRO A 268 -17.94 3.19 1.19
C PRO A 268 -19.12 3.26 2.15
N VAL A 269 -18.86 3.72 3.38
CA VAL A 269 -19.90 4.02 4.37
C VAL A 269 -19.60 5.36 5.02
N ASP A 270 -20.65 6.17 5.15
CA ASP A 270 -20.61 7.37 6.00
C ASP A 270 -20.75 6.95 7.47
N GLU A 271 -19.62 6.90 8.16
CA GLU A 271 -19.52 6.56 9.58
C GLU A 271 -20.35 7.49 10.48
N THR A 272 -20.48 8.77 10.11
CA THR A 272 -21.12 9.78 10.95
C THR A 272 -22.62 9.54 11.07
N LEU A 273 -23.24 9.00 10.02
CA LEU A 273 -24.66 8.70 9.93
C LEU A 273 -24.97 7.21 10.11
N TYR A 274 -23.96 6.35 10.19
CA TYR A 274 -24.18 4.92 10.35
C TYR A 274 -24.75 4.61 11.74
N GLN A 275 -25.80 3.78 11.77
CA GLN A 275 -26.26 3.10 12.97
C GLN A 275 -26.50 1.62 12.67
N PRO A 276 -26.11 0.72 13.58
CA PRO A 276 -26.31 -0.71 13.37
C PRO A 276 -27.80 -1.07 13.41
N ILE A 277 -28.22 -1.93 12.48
CA ILE A 277 -29.51 -2.62 12.56
C ILE A 277 -29.34 -3.78 13.54
N THR A 278 -29.36 -3.47 14.84
CA THR A 278 -28.90 -4.35 15.93
C THR A 278 -29.43 -5.77 15.84
N GLN A 279 -30.72 -5.93 15.53
CA GLN A 279 -31.34 -7.25 15.41
C GLN A 279 -30.69 -8.08 14.30
N THR A 280 -30.57 -7.52 13.09
CA THR A 280 -29.92 -8.21 11.96
C THR A 280 -28.43 -8.44 12.21
N VAL A 281 -27.73 -7.53 12.91
CA VAL A 281 -26.33 -7.74 13.31
C VAL A 281 -26.21 -8.97 14.21
N VAL A 282 -27.07 -9.09 15.22
CA VAL A 282 -27.07 -10.24 16.15
C VAL A 282 -27.40 -11.54 15.41
N GLU A 283 -28.39 -11.53 14.52
CA GLU A 283 -28.77 -12.69 13.71
C GLU A 283 -27.65 -13.11 12.75
N LEU A 284 -27.00 -12.15 12.10
CA LEU A 284 -25.87 -12.39 11.21
C LEU A 284 -24.69 -12.99 11.99
N GLU A 285 -24.35 -12.46 13.16
CA GLU A 285 -23.30 -13.02 14.02
C GLU A 285 -23.65 -14.43 14.50
N SER A 286 -24.92 -14.67 14.86
CA SER A 286 -25.41 -15.99 15.26
C SER A 286 -25.30 -16.98 14.10
N ALA A 287 -25.70 -16.60 12.89
CA ALA A 287 -25.60 -17.43 11.69
C ALA A 287 -24.15 -17.75 11.34
N ILE A 288 -23.24 -16.76 11.36
CA ILE A 288 -21.81 -16.98 11.12
C ILE A 288 -21.19 -17.88 12.18
N THR A 289 -21.69 -17.85 13.41
CA THR A 289 -21.21 -18.74 14.48
C THR A 289 -21.78 -20.15 14.34
N GLN A 290 -23.02 -20.28 13.90
CA GLN A 290 -23.72 -21.56 13.74
C GLN A 290 -23.23 -22.36 12.52
N PHE A 291 -22.96 -21.69 11.39
CA PHE A 291 -22.63 -22.35 10.13
C PHE A 291 -21.15 -22.19 9.78
N ASN A 292 -20.47 -23.31 9.54
CA ASN A 292 -19.05 -23.35 9.17
C ASN A 292 -18.80 -23.63 7.68
N SER A 293 -19.87 -23.90 6.90
CA SER A 293 -19.78 -24.15 5.46
C SER A 293 -21.05 -23.77 4.70
N GLY A 294 -20.91 -23.66 3.37
CA GLY A 294 -22.02 -23.46 2.44
C GLY A 294 -22.38 -21.99 2.25
N TYR A 295 -23.67 -21.70 2.17
CA TYR A 295 -24.18 -20.35 1.88
C TYR A 295 -25.03 -19.76 3.01
N LEU A 296 -24.95 -18.44 3.15
CA LEU A 296 -25.93 -17.57 3.81
C LEU A 296 -26.46 -16.53 2.81
N ALA A 297 -27.68 -16.05 3.02
CA ALA A 297 -28.24 -14.96 2.24
C ALA A 297 -28.73 -13.84 3.16
N LEU A 298 -28.39 -12.59 2.82
CA LEU A 298 -28.94 -11.39 3.43
C LEU A 298 -29.85 -10.69 2.41
N LEU A 299 -31.15 -10.75 2.66
CA LEU A 299 -32.19 -10.17 1.80
C LEU A 299 -32.63 -8.81 2.32
N GLY A 300 -32.95 -7.89 1.42
CA GLY A 300 -33.44 -6.57 1.80
C GLY A 300 -33.78 -5.71 0.59
N THR A 301 -34.70 -4.78 0.77
CA THR A 301 -35.14 -3.83 -0.26
C THR A 301 -33.99 -2.92 -0.75
N PRO A 302 -34.14 -2.24 -1.90
CA PRO A 302 -33.17 -1.23 -2.34
C PRO A 302 -32.95 -0.14 -1.27
N GLY A 303 -31.69 0.14 -0.95
CA GLY A 303 -31.35 1.16 0.05
C GLY A 303 -31.68 0.79 1.50
N SER A 304 -31.96 -0.49 1.77
CA SER A 304 -32.21 -0.96 3.14
C SER A 304 -30.94 -0.98 4.01
N GLY A 305 -29.74 -0.89 3.42
CA GLY A 305 -28.46 -0.92 4.13
C GLY A 305 -27.72 -2.26 4.12
N LYS A 306 -28.03 -3.19 3.20
CA LYS A 306 -27.40 -4.52 3.11
C LYS A 306 -25.87 -4.47 3.08
N SER A 307 -25.31 -3.79 2.08
CA SER A 307 -23.86 -3.65 1.88
C SER A 307 -23.22 -3.01 3.11
N THR A 308 -23.80 -1.92 3.58
CA THR A 308 -23.38 -1.18 4.78
C THR A 308 -23.30 -2.08 6.01
N THR A 309 -24.35 -2.86 6.29
CA THR A 309 -24.40 -3.82 7.42
C THR A 309 -23.34 -4.91 7.25
N LEU A 310 -23.22 -5.53 6.08
CA LEU A 310 -22.21 -6.57 5.84
C LEU A 310 -20.80 -6.04 6.07
N ILE A 311 -20.49 -4.84 5.56
CA ILE A 311 -19.17 -4.24 5.73
C ILE A 311 -18.91 -3.96 7.21
N HIS A 312 -19.80 -3.23 7.89
CA HIS A 312 -19.57 -2.79 9.26
C HIS A 312 -19.53 -3.92 10.26
N THR A 313 -20.45 -4.88 10.16
CA THR A 313 -20.51 -6.01 11.09
C THR A 313 -19.27 -6.87 10.97
N LEU A 314 -18.74 -7.03 9.75
CA LEU A 314 -17.56 -7.85 9.51
C LEU A 314 -16.25 -7.06 9.62
N ARG A 315 -16.32 -5.72 9.73
CA ARG A 315 -15.18 -4.82 9.86
C ARG A 315 -14.46 -5.09 11.18
N TYR A 316 -13.19 -5.50 11.11
CA TYR A 316 -12.34 -5.85 12.26
C TYR A 316 -12.85 -7.04 13.08
N ARG A 317 -13.60 -7.97 12.46
CA ARG A 317 -14.05 -9.17 13.15
C ARG A 317 -12.87 -10.13 13.32
N GLN A 318 -12.56 -10.45 14.57
CA GLN A 318 -11.49 -11.36 14.93
C GLN A 318 -11.73 -12.78 14.41
N GLY A 319 -10.64 -13.43 13.98
CA GLY A 319 -10.64 -14.84 13.57
C GLY A 319 -11.32 -15.11 12.23
N LEU A 320 -11.55 -14.07 11.41
CA LEU A 320 -12.13 -14.18 10.09
C LEU A 320 -11.22 -13.59 9.01
N ARG A 321 -11.02 -14.35 7.92
CA ARG A 321 -10.49 -13.87 6.64
C ARG A 321 -11.66 -13.43 5.77
N LEU A 322 -11.74 -12.14 5.43
CA LEU A 322 -12.86 -11.58 4.68
C LEU A 322 -12.46 -11.30 3.23
N ILE A 323 -13.07 -12.01 2.29
CA ILE A 323 -12.95 -11.77 0.85
C ILE A 323 -14.24 -11.10 0.37
N ARG A 324 -14.12 -9.97 -0.34
CA ARG A 324 -15.26 -9.17 -0.80
C ARG A 324 -15.31 -9.16 -2.32
N TYR A 325 -16.51 -9.33 -2.86
CA TYR A 325 -16.82 -9.12 -4.26
C TYR A 325 -18.11 -8.33 -4.39
N TYR A 326 -17.98 -7.09 -4.86
CA TYR A 326 -19.14 -6.22 -5.11
C TYR A 326 -19.48 -6.26 -6.60
N ALA A 327 -20.61 -6.89 -6.91
CA ALA A 327 -21.16 -6.84 -8.26
C ALA A 327 -21.60 -5.41 -8.63
N TYR A 328 -21.84 -4.55 -7.65
CA TYR A 328 -22.16 -3.13 -7.84
C TYR A 328 -21.51 -2.26 -6.76
N VAL A 329 -20.89 -1.16 -7.17
CA VAL A 329 -20.35 -0.13 -6.28
C VAL A 329 -20.93 1.22 -6.68
N PRO A 330 -21.60 1.96 -5.77
CA PRO A 330 -22.13 3.28 -6.06
C PRO A 330 -21.02 4.22 -6.57
N ASN A 331 -21.34 5.07 -7.55
CA ASN A 331 -20.44 6.12 -8.06
C ASN A 331 -19.08 5.63 -8.57
N SER A 332 -18.93 4.34 -8.92
CA SER A 332 -17.75 3.84 -9.61
C SER A 332 -17.85 4.16 -11.11
N PRO A 333 -16.78 4.66 -11.75
CA PRO A 333 -16.73 4.80 -13.21
C PRO A 333 -16.80 3.41 -13.89
N LEU A 334 -16.12 2.40 -13.33
CA LEU A 334 -16.04 1.04 -13.88
C LEU A 334 -17.19 0.13 -13.41
N GLN A 335 -18.41 0.39 -13.89
CA GLN A 335 -19.56 -0.48 -13.60
C GLN A 335 -19.71 -1.67 -14.56
N GLU A 336 -19.32 -1.50 -15.84
CA GLU A 336 -19.45 -2.57 -16.83
C GLU A 336 -18.48 -3.73 -16.57
N GLY A 337 -19.00 -4.96 -16.58
CA GLY A 337 -18.22 -6.20 -16.55
C GLY A 337 -17.97 -6.83 -15.17
N ARG A 338 -18.42 -6.20 -14.07
CA ARG A 338 -18.41 -6.80 -12.72
C ARG A 338 -19.32 -8.04 -12.61
N GLY A 339 -20.33 -8.13 -13.46
CA GLY A 339 -21.25 -9.27 -13.57
C GLY A 339 -20.69 -10.44 -14.39
N GLU A 340 -19.54 -10.26 -15.07
CA GLU A 340 -18.96 -11.28 -15.94
C GLU A 340 -18.27 -12.39 -15.13
N ALA A 341 -18.59 -13.64 -15.48
CA ALA A 341 -18.07 -14.84 -14.84
C ALA A 341 -16.53 -14.88 -14.76
N GLN A 342 -15.84 -14.48 -15.82
CA GLN A 342 -14.37 -14.50 -15.85
C GLN A 342 -13.78 -13.43 -14.93
N SER A 343 -14.39 -12.24 -14.87
CA SER A 343 -13.92 -11.19 -13.96
C SER A 343 -14.15 -11.56 -12.50
N PHE A 344 -15.29 -12.18 -12.20
CA PHE A 344 -15.62 -12.68 -10.87
C PHE A 344 -14.59 -13.68 -10.35
N LEU A 345 -14.33 -14.75 -11.11
CA LEU A 345 -13.37 -15.76 -10.66
C LEU A 345 -11.93 -15.24 -10.69
N HIS A 346 -11.58 -14.35 -11.61
CA HIS A 346 -10.24 -13.71 -11.66
C HIS A 346 -9.97 -12.90 -10.39
N ASP A 347 -10.87 -11.98 -10.03
CA ASP A 347 -10.67 -11.15 -8.85
C ASP A 347 -10.73 -11.99 -7.57
N LEU A 348 -11.62 -12.98 -7.46
CA LEU A 348 -11.61 -13.88 -6.29
C LEU A 348 -10.32 -14.69 -6.18
N HIS A 349 -9.80 -15.18 -7.30
CA HIS A 349 -8.53 -15.91 -7.35
C HIS A 349 -7.38 -15.06 -6.81
N LEU A 350 -7.26 -13.82 -7.30
CA LEU A 350 -6.24 -12.88 -6.85
C LEU A 350 -6.44 -12.44 -5.39
N ALA A 351 -7.70 -12.26 -4.94
CA ALA A 351 -7.99 -11.88 -3.56
C ALA A 351 -7.54 -12.96 -2.58
N LEU A 352 -7.69 -14.23 -2.94
CA LEU A 352 -7.17 -15.36 -2.18
C LEU A 352 -5.63 -15.43 -2.24
N GLN A 353 -5.01 -15.20 -3.41
CA GLN A 353 -3.55 -15.17 -3.53
C GLN A 353 -2.92 -14.07 -2.65
N ARG A 354 -3.50 -12.87 -2.62
CA ARG A 354 -3.07 -11.77 -1.73
C ARG A 354 -3.20 -12.09 -0.23
N GLN A 355 -3.95 -13.13 0.13
CA GLN A 355 -4.06 -13.65 1.49
C GLN A 355 -3.20 -14.90 1.71
N GLY A 356 -2.22 -15.15 0.83
CA GLY A 356 -1.31 -16.29 0.91
C GLY A 356 -1.95 -17.64 0.54
N ILE A 357 -3.05 -17.64 -0.22
CA ILE A 357 -3.78 -18.86 -0.62
C ILE A 357 -3.56 -19.12 -2.12
N PHE A 358 -2.56 -19.93 -2.45
CA PHE A 358 -2.16 -20.22 -3.82
C PHE A 358 -2.63 -21.61 -4.27
N SER A 359 -3.25 -21.72 -5.44
CA SER A 359 -3.49 -23.04 -6.05
C SER A 359 -2.15 -23.64 -6.52
N PRO A 360 -1.88 -24.95 -6.28
CA PRO A 360 -0.64 -25.60 -6.72
C PRO A 360 -0.44 -25.52 -8.24
N LYS A 361 -1.54 -25.45 -8.99
CA LYS A 361 -1.50 -25.31 -10.46
C LYS A 361 -1.19 -23.88 -10.89
N SER A 362 -1.59 -22.88 -10.10
CA SER A 362 -1.33 -21.49 -10.40
C SER A 362 0.16 -21.18 -10.28
N VAL A 363 0.89 -21.83 -9.35
CA VAL A 363 2.36 -21.77 -9.21
C VAL A 363 3.10 -22.11 -10.52
N VAL A 364 2.51 -22.97 -11.36
CA VAL A 364 3.05 -23.27 -12.69
C VAL A 364 2.81 -22.09 -13.63
N ALA A 365 1.58 -21.61 -13.73
CA ALA A 365 1.23 -20.41 -14.48
C ALA A 365 -0.12 -19.84 -14.06
N GLN A 366 -0.23 -18.50 -14.10
CA GLN A 366 -1.48 -17.80 -13.86
C GLN A 366 -2.58 -18.28 -14.83
N PRO A 367 -3.82 -18.50 -14.34
CA PRO A 367 -4.93 -18.95 -15.15
C PRO A 367 -5.36 -17.89 -16.16
N GLN A 368 -5.74 -18.31 -17.37
CA GLN A 368 -6.20 -17.40 -18.44
C GLN A 368 -7.63 -17.69 -18.90
N SER A 369 -8.07 -18.95 -18.79
CA SER A 369 -9.42 -19.35 -19.17
C SER A 369 -10.35 -19.43 -17.96
N LEU A 370 -11.66 -19.39 -18.22
CA LEU A 370 -12.67 -19.55 -17.17
C LEU A 370 -12.58 -20.93 -16.50
N GLU A 371 -12.25 -21.96 -17.27
CA GLU A 371 -12.07 -23.33 -16.77
C GLU A 371 -10.87 -23.41 -15.83
N GLU A 372 -9.73 -22.83 -16.20
CA GLU A 372 -8.54 -22.79 -15.35
C GLU A 372 -8.80 -22.03 -14.05
N LEU A 373 -9.50 -20.89 -14.12
CA LEU A 373 -9.91 -20.10 -12.94
C LEU A 373 -10.83 -20.91 -12.01
N ARG A 374 -11.77 -21.68 -12.57
CA ARG A 374 -12.67 -22.55 -11.80
C ARG A 374 -11.90 -23.65 -11.08
N GLU A 375 -10.95 -24.29 -11.76
CA GLU A 375 -10.10 -25.32 -11.16
C GLU A 375 -9.22 -24.76 -10.04
N ASP A 376 -8.63 -23.59 -10.25
CA ASP A 376 -7.74 -22.96 -9.27
C ASP A 376 -8.52 -22.51 -8.04
N PHE A 377 -9.71 -21.92 -8.22
CA PHE A 377 -10.55 -21.52 -7.11
C PHE A 377 -10.99 -22.73 -6.26
N LEU A 378 -11.34 -23.86 -6.88
CA LEU A 378 -11.65 -25.10 -6.15
C LEU A 378 -10.45 -25.63 -5.34
N ALA A 379 -9.25 -25.57 -5.90
CA ALA A 379 -8.04 -25.95 -5.18
C ALA A 379 -7.77 -25.00 -3.99
N GLN A 380 -7.96 -23.70 -4.19
CA GLN A 380 -7.84 -22.70 -3.11
C GLN A 380 -8.85 -22.95 -1.99
N LEU A 381 -10.10 -23.33 -2.30
CA LEU A 381 -11.10 -23.70 -1.29
C LEU A 381 -10.62 -24.88 -0.41
N GLY A 382 -9.97 -25.88 -1.00
CA GLY A 382 -9.37 -26.99 -0.25
C GLY A 382 -8.26 -26.53 0.70
N ILE A 383 -7.37 -25.65 0.24
CA ILE A 383 -6.30 -25.09 1.06
C ILE A 383 -6.86 -24.23 2.21
N LEU A 384 -7.95 -23.50 1.98
CA LEU A 384 -8.61 -22.75 3.04
C LEU A 384 -9.10 -23.65 4.18
N HIS A 385 -9.57 -24.87 3.86
CA HIS A 385 -9.97 -25.85 4.85
C HIS A 385 -8.77 -26.37 5.66
N GLU A 386 -7.66 -26.66 4.99
CA GLU A 386 -6.41 -27.10 5.63
C GLU A 386 -5.89 -26.02 6.59
N LYS A 387 -5.78 -24.77 6.11
CA LYS A 387 -5.35 -23.64 6.95
C LYS A 387 -6.29 -23.40 8.13
N TRP A 388 -7.60 -23.46 7.93
CA TRP A 388 -8.56 -23.34 9.04
C TRP A 388 -8.35 -24.43 10.11
N CYS A 389 -8.01 -25.66 9.72
CA CYS A 389 -7.66 -26.72 10.67
C CYS A 389 -6.37 -26.41 11.45
N GLU A 390 -5.43 -25.67 10.86
CA GLU A 390 -4.14 -25.30 11.47
C GLU A 390 -4.24 -24.06 12.37
N ASP A 391 -4.85 -22.98 11.88
CA ASP A 391 -4.83 -21.65 12.51
C ASP A 391 -6.16 -21.23 13.16
N GLY A 392 -7.24 -21.98 12.92
CA GLY A 392 -8.60 -21.71 13.42
C GLY A 392 -9.30 -20.51 12.76
N ILE A 393 -8.71 -19.89 11.72
CA ILE A 393 -9.23 -18.71 11.03
C ILE A 393 -10.22 -19.15 9.95
N ARG A 394 -11.48 -18.73 10.10
CA ARG A 394 -12.53 -19.04 9.10
C ARG A 394 -12.50 -18.04 7.95
N THR A 395 -12.83 -18.49 6.75
CA THR A 395 -12.90 -17.63 5.56
C THR A 395 -14.34 -17.31 5.20
N LEU A 396 -14.62 -16.03 5.03
CA LEU A 396 -15.92 -15.50 4.64
C LEU A 396 -15.81 -14.82 3.27
N ILE A 397 -16.57 -15.30 2.30
CA ILE A 397 -16.63 -14.71 0.96
C ILE A 397 -17.96 -13.99 0.81
N VAL A 398 -17.94 -12.66 0.73
CA VAL A 398 -19.13 -11.83 0.58
C VAL A 398 -19.30 -11.48 -0.90
N VAL A 399 -20.40 -11.91 -1.50
CA VAL A 399 -20.81 -11.57 -2.86
C VAL A 399 -22.09 -10.76 -2.79
N ASP A 400 -21.98 -9.45 -3.00
CA ASP A 400 -23.10 -8.51 -2.80
C ASP A 400 -23.48 -7.77 -4.09
N GLY A 401 -24.75 -7.38 -4.18
CA GLY A 401 -25.33 -6.67 -5.31
C GLY A 401 -25.75 -7.57 -6.48
N LEU A 402 -26.11 -8.83 -6.22
CA LEU A 402 -26.46 -9.80 -7.28
C LEU A 402 -27.61 -9.33 -8.19
N ASP A 403 -28.57 -8.58 -7.64
CA ASP A 403 -29.71 -8.03 -8.38
C ASP A 403 -29.32 -6.97 -9.43
N HIS A 404 -28.17 -6.32 -9.28
CA HIS A 404 -27.68 -5.33 -10.25
C HIS A 404 -27.24 -5.98 -11.56
N ILE A 405 -26.89 -7.27 -11.57
CA ILE A 405 -26.37 -7.96 -12.76
C ILE A 405 -27.45 -8.03 -13.85
N GLU A 406 -28.66 -8.46 -13.48
CA GLU A 406 -29.80 -8.56 -14.38
C GLU A 406 -30.42 -7.21 -14.71
N ARG A 407 -30.35 -6.26 -13.77
CA ARG A 407 -30.94 -4.93 -13.93
C ARG A 407 -30.10 -4.01 -14.80
N GLU A 408 -28.76 -4.09 -14.72
CA GLU A 408 -27.87 -3.03 -15.20
C GLU A 408 -26.74 -3.50 -16.11
N GLN A 409 -26.19 -4.71 -15.93
CA GLN A 409 -24.90 -5.06 -16.55
C GLN A 409 -24.97 -5.99 -17.76
N PHE A 410 -25.99 -6.85 -17.85
CA PHE A 410 -26.22 -7.75 -18.99
C PHE A 410 -24.97 -8.50 -19.49
N PRO A 411 -24.27 -9.25 -18.62
CA PRO A 411 -23.02 -9.90 -18.98
C PRO A 411 -23.20 -10.99 -20.04
N SER A 412 -22.15 -11.23 -20.84
CA SER A 412 -22.09 -12.32 -21.80
C SER A 412 -22.29 -13.68 -21.13
N ARG A 413 -21.67 -13.85 -19.95
CA ARG A 413 -21.90 -14.98 -19.04
C ARG A 413 -21.93 -14.45 -17.61
N SER A 414 -23.10 -14.55 -16.98
CA SER A 414 -23.31 -14.10 -15.60
C SER A 414 -22.47 -14.90 -14.60
N LEU A 415 -21.86 -14.20 -13.64
CA LEU A 415 -21.18 -14.80 -12.48
C LEU A 415 -22.10 -15.70 -11.65
N ILE A 416 -23.42 -15.50 -11.69
CA ILE A 416 -24.40 -16.33 -10.96
C ILE A 416 -24.26 -17.80 -11.35
N LYS A 417 -23.86 -18.09 -12.60
CA LYS A 417 -23.62 -19.45 -13.10
C LYS A 417 -22.35 -20.10 -12.55
N GLU A 418 -21.43 -19.31 -12.02
CA GLU A 418 -20.17 -19.79 -11.45
C GLU A 418 -20.21 -19.90 -9.91
N LEU A 419 -21.37 -19.64 -9.28
CA LEU A 419 -21.56 -19.96 -7.87
C LEU A 419 -21.50 -21.48 -7.67
N PHE A 420 -20.58 -21.91 -6.81
CA PHE A 420 -20.29 -23.32 -6.55
C PHE A 420 -21.46 -24.02 -5.84
N MET A 421 -21.55 -25.35 -5.98
CA MET A 421 -22.58 -26.10 -5.27
C MET A 421 -22.29 -26.11 -3.76
N PRO A 422 -23.30 -26.08 -2.88
CA PRO A 422 -23.09 -26.04 -1.43
C PRO A 422 -22.21 -27.19 -0.92
N GLU A 423 -22.32 -28.38 -1.52
CA GLU A 423 -21.56 -29.57 -1.13
C GLU A 423 -20.08 -29.50 -1.55
N SER A 424 -19.72 -28.57 -2.44
CA SER A 424 -18.33 -28.33 -2.87
C SER A 424 -17.61 -27.28 -2.02
N ILE A 425 -18.30 -26.64 -1.09
CA ILE A 425 -17.71 -25.65 -0.18
C ILE A 425 -17.30 -26.38 1.11
N PRO A 426 -16.00 -26.45 1.44
CA PRO A 426 -15.53 -27.19 2.59
C PRO A 426 -15.82 -26.45 3.90
N GLU A 427 -15.68 -27.16 5.02
CA GLU A 427 -15.73 -26.54 6.35
C GLU A 427 -14.60 -25.51 6.52
N GLY A 428 -14.90 -24.44 7.25
CA GLY A 428 -14.01 -23.29 7.39
C GLY A 428 -14.22 -22.22 6.31
N VAL A 429 -15.07 -22.46 5.30
CA VAL A 429 -15.42 -21.47 4.27
C VAL A 429 -16.92 -21.24 4.18
N LEU A 430 -17.36 -19.99 4.35
CA LEU A 430 -18.76 -19.60 4.26
C LEU A 430 -18.93 -18.51 3.19
N ILE A 431 -19.95 -18.64 2.33
CA ILE A 431 -20.27 -17.63 1.32
C ILE A 431 -21.55 -16.89 1.69
N ILE A 432 -21.48 -15.56 1.80
CA ILE A 432 -22.64 -14.70 2.06
C ILE A 432 -23.07 -14.02 0.76
N LEU A 433 -24.34 -14.18 0.41
CA LEU A 433 -24.96 -13.54 -0.75
C LEU A 433 -25.82 -12.34 -0.31
N GLY A 434 -25.48 -11.15 -0.80
CA GLY A 434 -26.30 -9.95 -0.66
C GLY A 434 -27.17 -9.73 -1.90
N SER A 435 -28.49 -9.72 -1.73
CA SER A 435 -29.44 -9.55 -2.85
C SER A 435 -30.79 -8.99 -2.37
N GLN A 436 -31.58 -8.46 -3.30
CA GLN A 436 -33.00 -8.18 -3.03
C GLN A 436 -33.88 -9.44 -3.03
N THR A 437 -33.51 -10.44 -3.83
CA THR A 437 -34.28 -11.68 -4.01
C THR A 437 -33.36 -12.85 -4.39
N LEU A 438 -33.83 -14.08 -4.16
CA LEU A 438 -33.18 -15.32 -4.61
C LEU A 438 -33.77 -15.83 -5.94
N ASP A 439 -34.80 -15.17 -6.46
CA ASP A 439 -35.46 -15.47 -7.74
C ASP A 439 -34.72 -14.85 -8.93
N LEU A 440 -33.40 -15.00 -8.94
CA LEU A 440 -32.51 -14.55 -10.00
C LEU A 440 -32.49 -15.57 -11.15
N LYS A 441 -32.39 -15.07 -12.39
CA LYS A 441 -32.16 -15.86 -13.59
C LYS A 441 -30.86 -16.65 -13.46
N ASP A 442 -30.90 -17.90 -13.90
CA ASP A 442 -29.77 -18.83 -13.87
C ASP A 442 -29.23 -19.19 -12.45
N PHE A 443 -29.91 -18.76 -11.38
CA PHE A 443 -29.54 -19.12 -10.00
C PHE A 443 -29.87 -20.60 -9.69
N SER A 444 -28.89 -21.32 -9.14
CA SER A 444 -28.98 -22.77 -8.93
C SER A 444 -30.07 -23.16 -7.92
N GLN A 445 -30.92 -24.13 -8.31
CA GLN A 445 -31.95 -24.67 -7.42
C GLN A 445 -31.36 -25.37 -6.18
N ARG A 446 -30.15 -25.93 -6.29
CA ARG A 446 -29.47 -26.55 -5.14
C ARG A 446 -29.09 -25.51 -4.08
N ILE A 447 -28.57 -24.37 -4.51
CA ILE A 447 -28.26 -23.24 -3.61
C ILE A 447 -29.55 -22.71 -2.98
N ARG A 448 -30.64 -22.56 -3.74
CA ARG A 448 -31.95 -22.17 -3.18
C ARG A 448 -32.43 -23.15 -2.10
N ASN A 449 -32.34 -24.44 -2.35
CA ASN A 449 -32.76 -25.45 -1.38
C ASN A 449 -31.90 -25.41 -0.12
N HIS A 450 -30.59 -25.19 -0.27
CA HIS A 450 -29.68 -25.04 0.86
C HIS A 450 -30.01 -23.79 1.70
N LEU A 451 -30.29 -22.65 1.07
CA LEU A 451 -30.69 -21.41 1.75
C LEU A 451 -32.05 -21.48 2.47
N ARG A 452 -32.89 -22.49 2.19
CA ARG A 452 -34.16 -22.73 2.91
C ARG A 452 -33.97 -23.36 4.29
N GLU A 453 -32.76 -23.83 4.61
CA GLU A 453 -32.45 -24.30 5.96
C GLU A 453 -32.61 -23.15 6.96
N SER A 454 -33.23 -23.44 8.11
CA SER A 454 -33.52 -22.44 9.14
C SER A 454 -32.24 -21.75 9.61
N GLY A 455 -32.22 -20.42 9.58
CA GLY A 455 -31.08 -19.59 9.98
C GLY A 455 -30.11 -19.22 8.86
N ARG A 456 -30.27 -19.76 7.63
CA ARG A 456 -29.39 -19.41 6.49
C ARG A 456 -29.84 -18.22 5.66
N THR A 457 -31.13 -17.91 5.66
CA THR A 457 -31.67 -16.71 5.00
C THR A 457 -32.10 -15.71 6.05
N LEU A 458 -31.46 -14.55 6.05
CA LEU A 458 -31.72 -13.43 6.94
C LEU A 458 -32.40 -12.32 6.14
N THR A 459 -33.37 -11.66 6.77
CA THR A 459 -34.01 -10.47 6.19
C THR A 459 -33.53 -9.26 6.97
N LEU A 460 -33.16 -8.20 6.26
CA LEU A 460 -32.74 -6.96 6.89
C LEU A 460 -33.94 -6.28 7.56
N GLU A 461 -33.82 -6.06 8.86
CA GLU A 461 -34.84 -5.40 9.67
C GLU A 461 -34.76 -3.87 9.54
N ALA A 462 -35.79 -3.18 10.05
CA ALA A 462 -35.79 -1.72 10.14
C ALA A 462 -34.87 -1.21 11.27
N LEU A 463 -34.42 0.04 11.13
CA LEU A 463 -33.72 0.74 12.22
C LEU A 463 -34.63 0.89 13.44
N THR A 464 -34.04 0.72 14.62
CA THR A 464 -34.76 0.98 15.87
C THR A 464 -35.06 2.47 16.02
N ARG A 465 -36.11 2.80 16.78
CA ARG A 465 -36.45 4.20 17.13
C ARG A 465 -35.26 4.98 17.66
N GLN A 466 -34.44 4.37 18.53
CA GLN A 466 -33.26 5.03 19.09
C GLN A 466 -32.19 5.28 18.02
N ALA A 467 -31.98 4.34 17.11
CA ALA A 467 -31.06 4.51 15.99
C ALA A 467 -31.51 5.65 15.07
N VAL A 468 -32.80 5.73 14.72
CA VAL A 468 -33.37 6.85 13.95
C VAL A 468 -33.12 8.18 14.65
N PHE A 469 -33.31 8.25 15.97
CA PHE A 469 -33.10 9.47 16.74
C PHE A 469 -31.63 9.89 16.78
N ASN A 470 -30.71 8.93 16.85
CA ASN A 470 -29.28 9.21 16.77
C ASN A 470 -28.89 9.76 15.40
N ILE A 471 -29.43 9.19 14.30
CA ILE A 471 -29.21 9.69 12.94
C ILE A 471 -29.72 11.12 12.80
N ILE A 472 -30.94 11.41 13.27
CA ILE A 472 -31.52 12.77 13.21
C ILE A 472 -30.61 13.79 13.91
N LYS A 473 -30.08 13.43 15.09
CA LYS A 473 -29.17 14.30 15.85
C LYS A 473 -27.83 14.51 15.14
N ALA A 474 -27.27 13.45 14.54
CA ALA A 474 -26.02 13.52 13.79
C ALA A 474 -26.16 14.31 12.48
N PHE A 475 -27.32 14.23 11.82
CA PHE A 475 -27.59 14.92 10.56
C PHE A 475 -27.70 16.45 10.69
N ALA A 476 -27.85 16.96 11.93
CA ALA A 476 -27.83 18.39 12.27
C ALA A 476 -28.74 19.27 11.38
N LEU A 477 -30.06 19.12 11.52
CA LEU A 477 -31.02 19.93 10.76
C LEU A 477 -30.97 21.43 11.12
N PRO A 478 -31.29 22.34 10.19
CA PRO A 478 -31.29 23.79 10.43
C PRO A 478 -32.28 24.24 11.50
N VAL A 479 -33.37 23.49 11.66
CA VAL A 479 -34.45 23.75 12.63
C VAL A 479 -34.39 22.69 13.72
N SER A 480 -34.44 23.12 14.98
CA SER A 480 -34.46 22.22 16.12
C SER A 480 -35.77 21.44 16.15
N LEU A 481 -35.67 20.11 16.17
CA LEU A 481 -36.84 19.22 16.28
C LEU A 481 -37.24 19.01 17.74
N ASN A 482 -38.54 18.99 18.01
CA ASN A 482 -39.09 18.50 19.27
C ASN A 482 -39.32 16.97 19.23
N THR A 483 -39.57 16.36 20.39
CA THR A 483 -39.76 14.91 20.51
C THR A 483 -40.89 14.39 19.63
N ASP A 484 -42.01 15.10 19.52
CA ASP A 484 -43.17 14.67 18.73
C ASP A 484 -42.86 14.68 17.22
N GLN A 485 -42.09 15.66 16.75
CA GLN A 485 -41.62 15.70 15.36
C GLN A 485 -40.63 14.57 15.08
N MET A 486 -39.74 14.22 16.03
CA MET A 486 -38.85 13.06 15.90
C MET A 486 -39.65 11.75 15.82
N GLU A 487 -40.73 11.60 16.62
CA GLU A 487 -41.65 10.45 16.50
C GLU A 487 -42.34 10.37 15.16
N LYS A 488 -42.77 11.53 14.63
CA LYS A 488 -43.42 11.60 13.33
C LYS A 488 -42.45 11.18 12.22
N ILE A 489 -41.19 11.62 12.26
CA ILE A 489 -40.14 11.17 11.31
C ILE A 489 -39.92 9.65 11.41
N ASN A 490 -39.87 9.09 12.62
CA ASN A 490 -39.75 7.65 12.81
C ASN A 490 -40.94 6.89 12.23
N THR A 491 -42.16 7.42 12.40
CA THR A 491 -43.39 6.83 11.85
C THR A 491 -43.43 6.90 10.32
N LEU A 492 -43.06 8.04 9.74
CA LEU A 492 -43.05 8.26 8.29
C LEU A 492 -42.00 7.42 7.58
N SER A 493 -40.82 7.26 8.16
CA SER A 493 -39.76 6.42 7.60
C SER A 493 -39.93 4.92 7.91
N ASN A 494 -40.69 4.59 8.95
CA ASN A 494 -40.82 3.25 9.53
C ASN A 494 -39.45 2.57 9.76
N GLY A 495 -38.42 3.35 10.08
CA GLY A 495 -37.04 2.88 10.26
C GLY A 495 -36.32 2.40 8.99
N HIS A 496 -36.88 2.57 7.78
CA HIS A 496 -36.19 2.22 6.53
C HIS A 496 -35.10 3.25 6.19
N PRO A 497 -33.81 2.87 6.09
CA PRO A 497 -32.71 3.84 5.97
C PRO A 497 -32.83 4.81 4.81
N LEU A 498 -33.09 4.32 3.59
CA LEU A 498 -33.23 5.20 2.43
C LEU A 498 -34.47 6.12 2.52
N ALA A 499 -35.56 5.66 3.15
CA ALA A 499 -36.77 6.49 3.31
C ALA A 499 -36.49 7.61 4.32
N LEU A 500 -35.81 7.28 5.41
CA LEU A 500 -35.33 8.26 6.39
C LEU A 500 -34.38 9.26 5.73
N SER A 501 -33.41 8.81 4.93
CA SER A 501 -32.47 9.70 4.24
C SER A 501 -33.17 10.67 3.30
N TYR A 502 -34.15 10.24 2.50
CA TYR A 502 -34.93 11.15 1.65
C TYR A 502 -35.73 12.16 2.47
N LEU A 503 -36.36 11.73 3.56
CA LEU A 503 -37.11 12.62 4.44
C LEU A 503 -36.19 13.66 5.08
N LEU A 504 -35.03 13.25 5.61
CA LEU A 504 -34.04 14.16 6.19
C LEU A 504 -33.47 15.12 5.15
N ALA A 505 -33.17 14.64 3.93
CA ALA A 505 -32.72 15.50 2.84
C ALA A 505 -33.78 16.54 2.45
N ASN A 506 -35.07 16.17 2.49
CA ASN A 506 -36.16 17.11 2.26
C ASN A 506 -36.28 18.14 3.39
N LEU A 507 -36.25 17.67 4.65
CA LEU A 507 -36.31 18.51 5.84
C LEU A 507 -35.15 19.50 5.96
N ARG A 508 -33.96 19.16 5.42
CA ARG A 508 -32.81 20.06 5.35
C ARG A 508 -33.13 21.36 4.59
N ASN A 509 -34.11 21.33 3.69
CA ASN A 509 -34.53 22.48 2.90
C ASN A 509 -35.63 23.32 3.57
N ALA A 510 -36.10 22.95 4.77
CA ALA A 510 -37.09 23.73 5.51
C ALA A 510 -36.47 25.04 5.99
N ALA A 511 -37.06 26.18 5.58
CA ALA A 511 -36.58 27.51 5.96
C ALA A 511 -36.99 27.90 7.39
N ASP A 512 -38.13 27.38 7.87
CA ASP A 512 -38.71 27.67 9.17
C ASP A 512 -39.51 26.47 9.71
N GLU A 513 -40.02 26.61 10.94
CA GLU A 513 -40.80 25.57 11.63
C GLU A 513 -42.13 25.24 10.92
N ASN A 514 -42.76 26.20 10.25
CA ASN A 514 -43.99 25.95 9.48
C ASN A 514 -43.72 25.11 8.24
N SER A 515 -42.66 25.44 7.50
CA SER A 515 -42.22 24.67 6.33
C SER A 515 -41.84 23.23 6.72
N LEU A 516 -41.27 23.06 7.90
CA LEU A 516 -40.96 21.74 8.46
C LEU A 516 -42.23 20.93 8.73
N ILE A 517 -43.24 21.55 9.34
CA ILE A 517 -44.55 20.92 9.59
C ILE A 517 -45.23 20.54 8.27
N ASP A 518 -45.24 21.44 7.28
CA ASP A 518 -45.82 21.18 5.96
C ASP A 518 -45.16 19.99 5.26
N ILE A 519 -43.82 19.86 5.34
CA ILE A 519 -43.10 18.70 4.80
C ILE A 519 -43.52 17.41 5.53
N LEU A 520 -43.61 17.44 6.86
CA LEU A 520 -44.01 16.27 7.65
C LEU A 520 -45.47 15.87 7.42
N ASP A 521 -46.38 16.82 7.23
CA ASP A 521 -47.80 16.56 6.93
C ASP A 521 -48.02 16.12 5.48
N GLY A 522 -47.20 16.61 4.53
CA GLY A 522 -47.28 16.26 3.12
C GLY A 522 -46.51 14.99 2.72
N THR A 523 -45.71 14.42 3.62
CA THR A 523 -44.97 13.18 3.37
C THR A 523 -45.85 11.97 3.66
N GLU A 524 -45.99 11.09 2.67
CA GLU A 524 -46.69 9.82 2.84
C GLU A 524 -45.81 8.81 3.62
N PRO A 525 -46.39 8.03 4.56
CA PRO A 525 -45.64 7.02 5.30
C PRO A 525 -45.09 5.91 4.40
N TYR A 526 -43.87 5.45 4.68
CA TYR A 526 -43.29 4.28 4.05
C TYR A 526 -44.11 3.01 4.40
N GLN A 527 -44.69 2.36 3.40
CA GLN A 527 -45.60 1.23 3.64
C GLN A 527 -44.98 -0.16 3.51
N SER A 528 -43.88 -0.36 2.76
CA SER A 528 -43.02 -1.58 2.73
C SER A 528 -42.03 -1.58 1.56
N HIS A 529 -42.34 -0.90 0.46
CA HIS A 529 -41.47 -0.81 -0.72
C HIS A 529 -41.24 0.64 -1.12
N ILE A 530 -39.98 1.01 -1.34
CA ILE A 530 -39.62 2.37 -1.75
C ILE A 530 -40.15 2.75 -3.14
N THR A 531 -40.48 1.75 -3.96
CA THR A 531 -41.07 1.92 -5.30
C THR A 531 -42.45 2.57 -5.24
N ASP A 532 -43.24 2.31 -4.19
CA ASP A 532 -44.59 2.88 -4.08
C ASP A 532 -44.50 4.41 -3.95
N ASN A 533 -43.51 4.90 -3.20
CA ASN A 533 -43.21 6.32 -3.09
C ASN A 533 -42.72 6.91 -4.43
N TYR A 534 -41.95 6.14 -5.20
CA TYR A 534 -41.52 6.55 -6.54
C TYR A 534 -42.70 6.63 -7.51
N GLU A 535 -43.66 5.70 -7.45
CA GLU A 535 -44.86 5.71 -8.28
C GLU A 535 -45.77 6.90 -7.97
N ILE A 536 -45.93 7.27 -6.70
CA ILE A 536 -46.70 8.46 -6.31
C ILE A 536 -46.07 9.73 -6.92
N TYR A 537 -44.74 9.85 -6.85
CA TYR A 537 -44.04 10.98 -7.47
C TYR A 537 -44.12 10.92 -9.00
N TRP A 538 -43.95 9.73 -9.59
CA TRP A 538 -44.05 9.51 -11.03
C TRP A 538 -45.40 9.92 -11.59
N ASN A 539 -46.51 9.57 -10.92
CA ASN A 539 -47.85 9.94 -11.39
C ASN A 539 -48.06 11.46 -11.45
N LYS A 540 -47.38 12.22 -10.58
CA LYS A 540 -47.38 13.69 -10.63
C LYS A 540 -46.48 14.20 -11.76
N LEU A 541 -45.31 13.60 -11.92
CA LEU A 541 -44.30 13.97 -12.91
C LEU A 541 -44.70 13.62 -14.34
N GLU A 542 -45.41 12.52 -14.55
CA GLU A 542 -45.86 12.05 -15.87
C GLU A 542 -46.81 13.04 -16.55
N GLN A 543 -47.50 13.87 -15.77
CA GLN A 543 -48.40 14.92 -16.27
C GLN A 543 -47.64 16.17 -16.77
N ASP A 544 -46.36 16.34 -16.42
CA ASP A 544 -45.49 17.44 -16.86
C ASP A 544 -44.46 16.90 -17.86
N GLU A 545 -44.80 16.96 -19.15
CA GLU A 545 -43.94 16.40 -20.22
C GLU A 545 -42.53 17.03 -20.24
N ASP A 546 -42.38 18.33 -19.94
CA ASP A 546 -41.06 18.98 -19.90
C ASP A 546 -40.20 18.43 -18.76
N LEU A 547 -40.80 18.24 -17.57
CA LEU A 547 -40.10 17.70 -16.41
C LEU A 547 -39.75 16.22 -16.62
N LYS A 548 -40.68 15.46 -17.21
CA LYS A 548 -40.50 14.06 -17.57
C LYS A 548 -39.35 13.87 -18.57
N ASP A 549 -39.27 14.70 -19.60
CA ASP A 549 -38.15 14.67 -20.55
C ASP A 549 -36.82 15.04 -19.87
N LEU A 550 -36.81 16.03 -18.98
CA LEU A 550 -35.62 16.35 -18.19
C LEU A 550 -35.14 15.16 -17.35
N PHE A 551 -36.05 14.49 -16.65
CA PHE A 551 -35.73 13.28 -15.88
C PHE A 551 -35.31 12.09 -16.76
N ALA A 552 -35.87 11.97 -17.96
CA ALA A 552 -35.42 11.00 -18.95
C ALA A 552 -33.96 11.25 -19.35
N LEU A 553 -33.57 12.50 -19.57
CA LEU A 553 -32.17 12.86 -19.85
C LEU A 553 -31.28 12.57 -18.64
N LEU A 554 -31.64 13.07 -17.45
CA LEU A 554 -30.84 12.91 -16.22
C LEU A 554 -30.62 11.44 -15.84
N SER A 555 -31.65 10.59 -15.99
CA SER A 555 -31.55 9.17 -15.63
C SER A 555 -30.56 8.37 -16.49
N ARG A 556 -30.12 8.91 -17.63
CA ARG A 556 -29.16 8.27 -18.56
C ARG A 556 -27.72 8.71 -18.36
N LEU A 557 -27.46 9.70 -17.50
CA LEU A 557 -26.11 10.18 -17.21
C LEU A 557 -25.34 9.14 -16.37
N ARG A 558 -24.03 9.00 -16.63
CA ARG A 558 -23.15 8.11 -15.84
C ARG A 558 -22.64 8.76 -14.56
N GLY A 559 -22.51 10.09 -14.55
CA GLY A 559 -21.93 10.86 -13.45
C GLY A 559 -22.81 12.04 -13.00
N PRO A 560 -22.28 12.88 -12.10
CA PRO A 560 -22.96 14.08 -11.64
C PRO A 560 -23.14 15.10 -12.79
N PHE A 561 -24.14 15.95 -12.66
CA PHE A 561 -24.45 17.04 -13.59
C PHE A 561 -24.41 18.40 -12.89
N ASN A 562 -24.28 19.46 -13.69
CA ASN A 562 -24.32 20.83 -13.18
C ASN A 562 -25.74 21.39 -13.25
N PRO A 563 -26.41 21.67 -12.12
CA PRO A 563 -27.79 22.17 -12.12
C PRO A 563 -27.93 23.52 -12.84
N LYS A 564 -26.88 24.34 -12.89
CA LYS A 564 -26.90 25.64 -13.59
C LYS A 564 -27.07 25.49 -15.10
N LYS A 565 -26.73 24.32 -15.65
CA LYS A 565 -26.87 24.01 -17.08
C LYS A 565 -28.26 23.55 -17.48
N LEU A 566 -29.09 23.13 -16.53
CA LEU A 566 -30.46 22.68 -16.83
C LEU A 566 -31.30 23.78 -17.49
N ILE A 567 -30.99 25.06 -17.23
CA ILE A 567 -31.63 26.20 -17.90
C ILE A 567 -31.42 26.14 -19.41
N GLN A 568 -30.23 25.73 -19.87
CA GLN A 568 -29.92 25.57 -21.29
C GLN A 568 -30.59 24.32 -21.88
N TRP A 569 -30.80 23.28 -21.08
CA TRP A 569 -31.33 21.99 -21.55
C TRP A 569 -32.87 21.99 -21.63
N ALA A 570 -33.53 22.51 -20.59
CA ALA A 570 -34.99 22.41 -20.42
C ALA A 570 -35.68 23.77 -20.20
N GLY A 571 -34.92 24.87 -20.16
CA GLY A 571 -35.46 26.21 -19.90
C GLY A 571 -35.57 26.56 -18.40
N GLU A 572 -35.66 27.85 -18.11
CA GLU A 572 -35.69 28.39 -16.74
C GLU A 572 -36.94 27.94 -15.96
N SER A 573 -38.11 27.90 -16.62
CA SER A 573 -39.37 27.51 -15.98
C SER A 573 -39.35 26.05 -15.51
N THR A 574 -38.89 25.13 -16.35
CA THR A 574 -38.77 23.70 -16.04
C THR A 574 -37.68 23.45 -15.00
N THR A 575 -36.54 24.16 -15.10
CA THR A 575 -35.47 24.09 -14.10
C THR A 575 -35.94 24.54 -12.72
N LYS A 576 -36.73 25.62 -12.64
CA LYS A 576 -37.29 26.09 -11.37
C LYS A 576 -38.24 25.04 -10.77
N ARG A 577 -39.13 24.44 -11.57
CA ARG A 577 -40.02 23.36 -11.11
C ARG A 577 -39.20 22.15 -10.62
N PHE A 578 -38.17 21.75 -11.36
CA PHE A 578 -37.24 20.69 -10.97
C PHE A 578 -36.58 20.97 -9.62
N ILE A 579 -35.97 22.14 -9.43
CA ILE A 579 -35.31 22.49 -8.16
C ILE A 579 -36.32 22.51 -7.00
N THR A 580 -37.54 23.01 -7.21
CA THR A 580 -38.54 23.07 -6.14
C THR A 580 -39.10 21.69 -5.79
N GLN A 581 -39.36 20.83 -6.78
CA GLN A 581 -40.09 19.58 -6.58
C GLN A 581 -39.19 18.35 -6.38
N ALA A 582 -37.99 18.35 -6.96
CA ALA A 582 -37.16 17.16 -7.08
C ALA A 582 -35.86 17.20 -6.28
N ARG A 583 -35.46 18.36 -5.75
CA ARG A 583 -34.13 18.56 -5.12
C ARG A 583 -33.76 17.51 -4.08
N HIS A 584 -34.71 17.03 -3.29
CA HIS A 584 -34.47 16.01 -2.25
C HIS A 584 -34.13 14.61 -2.81
N TYR A 585 -34.36 14.34 -4.09
CA TYR A 585 -33.90 13.10 -4.76
C TYR A 585 -32.44 13.18 -5.22
N PHE A 586 -31.79 14.34 -5.07
CA PHE A 586 -30.42 14.57 -5.50
C PHE A 586 -29.52 14.86 -4.31
N GLN A 587 -28.28 14.38 -4.39
CA GLN A 587 -27.21 14.75 -3.50
C GLN A 587 -26.46 15.95 -4.10
N GLU A 588 -26.33 17.02 -3.31
CA GLU A 588 -25.64 18.25 -3.67
C GLU A 588 -24.20 18.16 -3.15
N GLU A 589 -23.26 17.75 -4.01
CA GLU A 589 -21.84 17.74 -3.65
C GLU A 589 -21.24 19.15 -3.74
N SER A 590 -21.73 19.96 -4.68
CA SER A 590 -21.45 21.39 -4.77
C SER A 590 -22.53 22.12 -5.59
N ASP A 591 -22.44 23.44 -5.68
CA ASP A 591 -23.30 24.29 -6.53
C ASP A 591 -23.31 23.90 -8.02
N THR A 592 -22.34 23.10 -8.46
CA THR A 592 -22.16 22.68 -9.85
C THR A 592 -22.11 21.17 -10.01
N ARG A 593 -22.35 20.39 -8.96
CA ARG A 593 -22.19 18.94 -8.95
C ARG A 593 -23.32 18.28 -8.17
N TRP A 594 -24.36 17.91 -8.90
CA TRP A 594 -25.54 17.21 -8.38
C TRP A 594 -25.59 15.80 -8.95
N GLN A 595 -25.98 14.81 -8.15
CA GLN A 595 -26.19 13.44 -8.61
C GLN A 595 -27.42 12.83 -7.94
N PHE A 596 -27.93 11.74 -8.49
CA PHE A 596 -29.01 11.02 -7.83
C PHE A 596 -28.58 10.55 -6.44
N PHE A 597 -29.40 10.81 -5.44
CA PHE A 597 -29.11 10.40 -4.07
C PHE A 597 -28.98 8.87 -3.95
N HIS A 598 -29.81 8.11 -4.69
CA HIS A 598 -29.72 6.67 -4.74
C HIS A 598 -30.06 6.12 -6.14
N ASN A 599 -29.27 5.16 -6.63
CA ASN A 599 -29.40 4.62 -7.99
C ASN A 599 -30.76 3.93 -8.23
N SER A 600 -31.44 3.42 -7.20
CA SER A 600 -32.77 2.81 -7.39
C SER A 600 -33.80 3.77 -7.99
N PHE A 601 -33.76 5.05 -7.62
CA PHE A 601 -34.70 6.04 -8.18
C PHE A 601 -34.34 6.37 -9.63
N ARG A 602 -33.05 6.55 -9.92
CA ARG A 602 -32.52 6.70 -11.29
C ARG A 602 -32.97 5.55 -12.19
N GLN A 603 -32.80 4.31 -11.74
CA GLN A 603 -33.21 3.11 -12.47
C GLN A 603 -34.73 3.01 -12.66
N PHE A 604 -35.51 3.39 -11.64
CA PHE A 604 -36.97 3.48 -11.76
C PHE A 604 -37.37 4.45 -12.88
N ILE A 605 -36.85 5.69 -12.88
CA ILE A 605 -37.11 6.69 -13.93
C ILE A 605 -36.65 6.19 -15.31
N LEU A 606 -35.46 5.58 -15.40
CA LEU A 606 -34.96 5.02 -16.65
C LEU A 606 -35.92 3.94 -17.20
N SER A 607 -36.42 3.06 -16.33
CA SER A 607 -37.34 2.00 -16.72
C SER A 607 -38.69 2.54 -17.22
N GLN A 608 -39.22 3.59 -16.60
CA GLN A 608 -40.49 4.20 -17.01
C GLN A 608 -40.32 5.02 -18.31
N THR A 609 -39.23 5.78 -18.43
CA THR A 609 -38.99 6.63 -19.62
C THR A 609 -38.61 5.82 -20.86
N ARG A 610 -38.19 4.56 -20.70
CA ARG A 610 -37.99 3.60 -21.81
C ARG A 610 -39.29 2.99 -22.33
N ARG A 611 -40.40 3.12 -21.62
CA ARG A 611 -41.68 2.58 -22.07
C ARG A 611 -42.36 3.49 -23.08
N ASN A 612 -43.04 2.89 -24.03
CA ASN A 612 -43.98 3.57 -24.92
C ASN A 612 -45.33 3.79 -24.20
N ILE A 613 -46.27 4.43 -24.90
CA ILE A 613 -47.64 4.70 -24.40
C ILE A 613 -48.45 3.44 -24.05
N PHE A 614 -48.02 2.26 -24.52
CA PHE A 614 -48.65 0.97 -24.23
C PHE A 614 -47.94 0.22 -23.09
N GLY A 615 -46.91 0.81 -22.47
CA GLY A 615 -46.14 0.19 -21.39
C GLY A 615 -45.05 -0.78 -21.85
N GLU A 616 -44.82 -0.93 -23.15
CA GLU A 616 -43.79 -1.81 -23.72
C GLU A 616 -42.45 -1.08 -23.87
N GLN A 617 -41.33 -1.81 -23.84
CA GLN A 617 -39.99 -1.23 -24.05
C GLN A 617 -39.83 -0.66 -25.47
N ASP A 618 -39.34 0.58 -25.57
CA ASP A 618 -39.11 1.30 -26.82
C ASP A 618 -37.61 1.64 -26.98
N PRO A 619 -36.83 0.80 -27.68
CA PRO A 619 -35.41 1.04 -27.91
C PRO A 619 -35.11 2.29 -28.74
N GLU A 620 -36.01 2.71 -29.63
CA GLU A 620 -35.79 3.90 -30.47
C GLU A 620 -35.95 5.18 -29.65
N LYS A 621 -36.94 5.21 -28.75
CA LYS A 621 -37.06 6.28 -27.76
C LYS A 621 -35.82 6.39 -26.88
N ASP A 622 -35.26 5.27 -26.43
CA ASP A 622 -34.02 5.26 -25.65
C ASP A 622 -32.83 5.84 -26.43
N LYS A 623 -32.67 5.43 -27.70
CA LYS A 623 -31.65 6.00 -28.61
C LYS A 623 -31.82 7.49 -28.81
N ASN A 624 -33.05 7.99 -28.98
CA ASN A 624 -33.31 9.41 -29.20
C ASN A 624 -32.85 10.28 -28.03
N TYR A 625 -33.08 9.85 -26.77
CA TYR A 625 -32.55 10.56 -25.61
C TYR A 625 -31.01 10.56 -25.57
N HIS A 626 -30.37 9.45 -25.91
CA HIS A 626 -28.91 9.40 -26.01
C HIS A 626 -28.37 10.30 -27.13
N GLN A 627 -29.03 10.36 -28.29
CA GLN A 627 -28.66 11.30 -29.36
C GLN A 627 -28.79 12.76 -28.92
N HIS A 628 -29.80 13.07 -28.11
CA HIS A 628 -30.00 14.40 -27.55
C HIS A 628 -28.86 14.75 -26.58
N LEU A 629 -28.55 13.87 -25.62
CA LEU A 629 -27.44 14.07 -24.67
C LEU A 629 -26.10 14.23 -25.37
N ALA A 630 -25.83 13.44 -26.41
CA ALA A 630 -24.61 13.56 -27.20
C ALA A 630 -24.48 14.93 -27.88
N LYS A 631 -25.59 15.53 -28.35
CA LYS A 631 -25.58 16.89 -28.92
C LYS A 631 -25.32 17.96 -27.85
N LEU A 632 -25.89 17.78 -26.65
CA LEU A 632 -25.66 18.70 -25.53
C LEU A 632 -24.19 18.64 -25.07
N ALA A 633 -23.62 17.44 -24.92
CA ALA A 633 -22.21 17.25 -24.56
C ALA A 633 -21.27 17.88 -25.59
N ALA A 634 -21.53 17.69 -26.89
CA ALA A 634 -20.73 18.27 -27.97
C ALA A 634 -20.72 19.81 -28.00
N ALA A 635 -21.80 20.44 -27.52
CA ALA A 635 -21.96 21.89 -27.53
C ALA A 635 -21.42 22.58 -26.27
N ASP A 636 -21.04 21.80 -25.26
CA ASP A 636 -20.65 22.30 -23.94
C ASP A 636 -19.16 22.65 -23.90
N SER A 637 -18.83 23.80 -23.30
CA SER A 637 -17.45 24.23 -23.07
C SER A 637 -16.84 23.67 -21.78
N ASP A 638 -17.65 23.08 -20.91
CA ASP A 638 -17.19 22.40 -19.71
C ASP A 638 -16.52 21.09 -20.08
N ILE A 639 -15.21 21.07 -19.85
CA ILE A 639 -14.32 19.97 -20.19
C ILE A 639 -14.86 18.66 -19.60
N GLY A 640 -15.36 18.65 -18.36
CA GLY A 640 -15.84 17.42 -17.72
C GLY A 640 -17.08 16.82 -18.38
N TRP A 641 -18.00 17.67 -18.88
CA TRP A 641 -19.24 17.22 -19.52
C TRP A 641 -19.04 16.83 -20.98
N SER A 642 -18.12 17.50 -21.68
CA SER A 642 -17.82 17.23 -23.09
C SER A 642 -17.46 15.76 -23.36
N TRP A 643 -16.92 15.08 -22.35
CA TRP A 643 -16.46 13.69 -22.45
C TRP A 643 -17.58 12.68 -22.63
N GLU A 644 -18.80 12.96 -22.15
CA GLU A 644 -19.95 12.06 -22.26
C GLU A 644 -20.45 11.86 -23.69
N GLU A 645 -19.97 12.65 -24.66
CA GLU A 645 -20.39 12.52 -26.06
C GLU A 645 -20.12 11.11 -26.60
N ILE A 646 -18.92 10.54 -26.40
CA ILE A 646 -18.58 9.20 -26.92
C ILE A 646 -19.56 8.15 -26.42
N PHE A 647 -19.83 8.14 -25.11
CA PHE A 647 -20.74 7.19 -24.48
C PHE A 647 -22.15 7.29 -25.07
N HIS A 648 -22.70 8.50 -25.14
CA HIS A 648 -24.05 8.68 -25.64
C HIS A 648 -24.18 8.45 -27.15
N ARG A 649 -23.17 8.79 -27.96
CA ARG A 649 -23.10 8.41 -29.38
C ARG A 649 -23.08 6.90 -29.56
N PHE A 650 -22.35 6.19 -28.69
CA PHE A 650 -22.30 4.74 -28.67
C PHE A 650 -23.69 4.16 -28.34
N CYS A 651 -24.32 4.56 -27.23
CA CYS A 651 -25.66 4.09 -26.87
C CYS A 651 -26.73 4.40 -27.94
N ALA A 652 -26.59 5.51 -28.66
CA ALA A 652 -27.44 5.88 -29.78
C ALA A 652 -27.23 5.04 -31.06
N GLY A 653 -26.20 4.20 -31.11
CA GLY A 653 -25.83 3.42 -32.29
C GLY A 653 -25.08 4.19 -33.38
N GLU A 654 -24.57 5.39 -33.07
CA GLU A 654 -23.87 6.28 -34.00
C GLU A 654 -22.37 5.92 -34.09
N TRP A 655 -22.05 4.67 -34.41
CA TRP A 655 -20.69 4.12 -34.36
C TRP A 655 -19.66 4.90 -35.19
N ASP A 656 -20.04 5.44 -36.35
CA ASP A 656 -19.11 6.21 -37.19
C ASP A 656 -18.68 7.51 -36.51
N LYS A 657 -19.60 8.17 -35.79
CA LYS A 657 -19.28 9.38 -35.01
C LYS A 657 -18.38 9.06 -33.82
N VAL A 658 -18.62 7.93 -33.14
CA VAL A 658 -17.75 7.45 -32.05
C VAL A 658 -16.31 7.33 -32.55
N LEU A 659 -16.09 6.69 -33.70
CA LEU A 659 -14.76 6.52 -34.27
C LEU A 659 -14.13 7.83 -34.80
N GLN A 660 -14.96 8.79 -35.20
CA GLN A 660 -14.50 10.12 -35.63
C GLN A 660 -14.00 10.96 -34.44
N ILE A 661 -14.68 10.90 -33.30
CA ILE A 661 -14.33 11.62 -32.07
C ILE A 661 -13.15 10.95 -31.37
N GLY A 662 -13.16 9.61 -31.30
CA GLY A 662 -12.15 8.76 -30.66
C GLY A 662 -10.77 8.82 -31.33
N THR A 663 -10.07 9.92 -31.10
CA THR A 663 -8.73 10.20 -31.63
C THR A 663 -7.69 10.28 -30.52
N GLN A 664 -6.42 10.14 -30.89
CA GLN A 664 -5.32 10.23 -29.94
C GLN A 664 -5.22 11.60 -29.28
N GLU A 665 -5.44 12.67 -30.05
CA GLU A 665 -5.45 14.03 -29.52
C GLU A 665 -6.60 14.24 -28.52
N TYR A 666 -7.79 13.73 -28.83
CA TYR A 666 -8.96 13.81 -27.95
C TYR A 666 -8.65 13.21 -26.58
N PHE A 667 -8.24 11.94 -26.52
CA PHE A 667 -7.96 11.29 -25.23
C PHE A 667 -6.70 11.81 -24.52
N ARG A 668 -5.66 12.23 -25.27
CA ARG A 668 -4.49 12.88 -24.66
C ARG A 668 -4.85 14.18 -23.95
N ASN A 669 -5.68 15.02 -24.57
CA ASN A 669 -6.10 16.27 -23.94
C ASN A 669 -6.86 16.01 -22.63
N GLN A 670 -7.70 14.97 -22.59
CA GLN A 670 -8.39 14.58 -21.37
C GLN A 670 -7.43 14.16 -20.25
N PHE A 671 -6.43 13.35 -20.58
CA PHE A 671 -5.38 12.94 -19.64
C PHE A 671 -4.63 14.14 -19.07
N LEU A 672 -4.26 15.10 -19.94
CA LEU A 672 -3.57 16.33 -19.51
C LEU A 672 -4.46 17.26 -18.66
N THR A 673 -5.77 17.15 -18.78
CA THR A 673 -6.74 17.84 -17.90
C THR A 673 -7.12 17.04 -16.65
N LEU A 674 -6.32 16.04 -16.29
CA LEU A 674 -6.48 15.22 -15.09
C LEU A 674 -7.76 14.36 -15.06
N ARG A 675 -8.30 13.96 -16.23
CA ARG A 675 -9.29 12.88 -16.29
C ARG A 675 -8.60 11.57 -15.90
N SER A 676 -9.24 10.76 -15.05
CA SER A 676 -8.73 9.45 -14.66
C SER A 676 -8.45 8.57 -15.88
N LEU A 677 -7.35 7.82 -15.83
CA LEU A 677 -6.95 6.93 -16.92
C LEU A 677 -8.03 5.87 -17.16
N GLU A 678 -8.62 5.34 -16.10
CA GLU A 678 -9.68 4.33 -16.13
C GLU A 678 -10.90 4.79 -16.94
N ALA A 679 -11.36 6.03 -16.72
CA ALA A 679 -12.50 6.59 -17.45
C ALA A 679 -12.16 6.80 -18.94
N ILE A 680 -10.92 7.16 -19.26
CA ILE A 680 -10.44 7.28 -20.64
C ILE A 680 -10.39 5.90 -21.32
N LEU A 681 -9.90 4.88 -20.61
CA LEU A 681 -9.81 3.52 -21.12
C LEU A 681 -11.20 2.92 -21.36
N GLU A 682 -12.19 3.23 -20.52
CA GLU A 682 -13.59 2.83 -20.74
C GLU A 682 -14.14 3.38 -22.06
N ASP A 683 -13.99 4.68 -22.31
CA ASP A 683 -14.45 5.33 -23.54
C ASP A 683 -13.64 4.84 -24.78
N THR A 684 -12.36 4.52 -24.60
CA THR A 684 -11.53 3.86 -25.63
C THR A 684 -12.04 2.45 -25.92
N GLY A 685 -12.52 1.72 -24.90
CA GLY A 685 -13.22 0.45 -25.03
C GLY A 685 -14.51 0.54 -25.86
N LEU A 686 -15.26 1.65 -25.74
CA LEU A 686 -16.41 1.91 -26.61
C LEU A 686 -15.98 2.12 -28.07
N CYS A 687 -14.87 2.82 -28.30
CA CYS A 687 -14.27 2.97 -29.62
C CYS A 687 -13.83 1.62 -30.21
N LEU A 688 -13.23 0.73 -29.41
CA LEU A 688 -12.89 -0.64 -29.80
C LEU A 688 -14.13 -1.46 -30.17
N LYS A 689 -15.19 -1.40 -29.35
CA LYS A 689 -16.48 -2.07 -29.64
C LYS A 689 -17.06 -1.56 -30.96
N ALA A 690 -17.05 -0.24 -31.19
CA ALA A 690 -17.52 0.38 -32.43
C ALA A 690 -16.66 -0.04 -33.64
N ALA A 691 -15.33 -0.06 -33.50
CA ALA A 691 -14.39 -0.51 -34.53
C ALA A 691 -14.63 -1.97 -34.89
N ARG A 692 -14.91 -2.84 -33.91
CA ARG A 692 -15.27 -4.24 -34.13
C ARG A 692 -16.58 -4.38 -34.92
N ILE A 693 -17.62 -3.62 -34.55
CA ILE A 693 -18.91 -3.61 -35.26
C ILE A 693 -18.73 -3.17 -36.72
N LYS A 694 -17.91 -2.13 -36.94
CA LYS A 694 -17.62 -1.56 -38.27
C LYS A 694 -16.55 -2.33 -39.06
N ARG A 695 -15.86 -3.29 -38.42
CA ARG A 695 -14.71 -4.02 -38.96
C ARG A 695 -13.58 -3.08 -39.42
N ASP A 696 -13.37 -1.97 -38.70
CA ASP A 696 -12.30 -1.01 -38.97
C ASP A 696 -11.01 -1.41 -38.23
N GLY A 697 -10.09 -2.04 -38.95
CA GLY A 697 -8.80 -2.45 -38.39
C GLY A 697 -7.86 -1.29 -38.04
N ILE A 698 -7.98 -0.14 -38.70
CA ILE A 698 -7.14 1.04 -38.43
C ILE A 698 -7.57 1.68 -37.12
N ALA A 699 -8.89 1.85 -36.92
CA ALA A 699 -9.43 2.35 -35.66
C ALA A 699 -9.08 1.45 -34.49
N LEU A 700 -9.08 0.13 -34.69
CA LEU A 700 -8.68 -0.84 -33.68
C LEU A 700 -7.20 -0.68 -33.26
N ILE A 701 -6.28 -0.59 -34.22
CA ILE A 701 -4.85 -0.34 -33.93
C ILE A 701 -4.65 1.01 -33.24
N ARG A 702 -5.40 2.05 -33.68
CA ARG A 702 -5.34 3.38 -33.06
C ARG A 702 -5.69 3.33 -31.58
N CYS A 703 -6.76 2.63 -31.20
CA CYS A 703 -7.16 2.49 -29.81
C CYS A 703 -6.03 1.87 -28.96
N PHE A 704 -5.40 0.79 -29.42
CA PHE A 704 -4.26 0.20 -28.70
C PHE A 704 -3.07 1.16 -28.54
N LEU A 705 -2.77 1.99 -29.54
CA LEU A 705 -1.72 3.00 -29.42
C LEU A 705 -2.06 4.10 -28.42
N ILE A 706 -3.35 4.47 -28.30
CA ILE A 706 -3.85 5.44 -27.32
C ILE A 706 -3.70 4.87 -25.92
N GLU A 707 -4.20 3.67 -25.67
CA GLU A 707 -4.08 2.99 -24.37
C GLU A 707 -2.61 2.87 -23.96
N LYS A 708 -1.72 2.50 -24.90
CA LYS A 708 -0.28 2.39 -24.66
C LYS A 708 0.36 3.74 -24.29
N GLU A 709 0.08 4.81 -25.04
CA GLU A 709 0.65 6.13 -24.75
C GLU A 709 0.24 6.62 -23.35
N LEU A 710 -1.06 6.55 -23.04
CA LEU A 710 -1.59 7.10 -21.79
C LEU A 710 -1.13 6.27 -20.59
N GLY A 711 -1.06 4.95 -20.73
CA GLY A 711 -0.47 4.07 -19.71
C GLY A 711 1.01 4.39 -19.44
N ASP A 712 1.81 4.66 -20.48
CA ASP A 712 3.22 5.02 -20.31
C ASP A 712 3.40 6.39 -19.61
N ARG A 713 2.52 7.35 -19.89
CA ARG A 713 2.52 8.67 -19.22
C ARG A 713 2.14 8.56 -17.76
N HIS A 714 1.06 7.84 -17.44
CA HIS A 714 0.59 7.64 -16.08
C HIS A 714 1.68 7.02 -15.21
N GLN A 715 2.32 5.96 -15.70
CA GLN A 715 3.43 5.32 -15.00
C GLN A 715 4.62 6.25 -14.75
N THR A 716 4.94 7.13 -15.71
CA THR A 716 6.07 8.05 -15.54
C THR A 716 5.84 8.99 -14.34
N LEU A 717 4.59 9.34 -14.07
CA LEU A 717 4.21 10.11 -12.87
C LEU A 717 4.41 9.26 -11.61
N ASP A 718 3.96 8.00 -11.60
CA ASP A 718 4.09 7.11 -10.44
C ASP A 718 5.56 6.80 -10.07
N ILE A 719 6.42 6.53 -11.06
CA ILE A 719 7.84 6.18 -10.84
C ILE A 719 8.66 7.33 -10.27
N SER A 720 8.25 8.56 -10.53
CA SER A 720 9.05 9.72 -10.19
C SER A 720 9.10 10.05 -8.68
N HIS A 721 8.42 9.26 -7.83
CA HIS A 721 8.23 9.52 -6.39
C HIS A 721 7.76 10.96 -6.11
N ILE A 722 7.05 11.55 -7.08
CA ILE A 722 6.51 12.89 -6.96
C ILE A 722 5.25 12.78 -6.13
N ASP A 723 5.18 13.52 -5.02
CA ASP A 723 3.94 13.73 -4.26
C ASP A 723 3.00 14.64 -5.05
N LEU A 724 2.43 14.07 -6.11
CA LEU A 724 1.52 14.75 -7.02
C LEU A 724 0.25 15.22 -6.29
N PRO A 725 -0.34 14.47 -5.33
CA PRO A 725 -1.44 14.98 -4.51
C PRO A 725 -1.11 16.29 -3.80
N ARG A 726 0.07 16.40 -3.17
CA ARG A 726 0.52 17.66 -2.54
C ARG A 726 0.74 18.76 -3.58
N ILE A 727 1.40 18.48 -4.70
CA ILE A 727 1.63 19.49 -5.75
C ILE A 727 0.30 20.02 -6.30
N LEU A 728 -0.65 19.14 -6.61
CA LEU A 728 -1.97 19.52 -7.10
C LEU A 728 -2.72 20.35 -6.06
N TYR A 729 -2.60 20.00 -4.78
CA TYR A 729 -3.21 20.76 -3.69
C TYR A 729 -2.62 22.18 -3.63
N GLU A 730 -1.30 22.32 -3.66
CA GLU A 730 -0.61 23.62 -3.54
C GLU A 730 -0.80 24.50 -4.80
N VAL A 731 -0.90 23.92 -6.00
CA VAL A 731 -1.01 24.67 -7.27
C VAL A 731 -2.45 24.95 -7.67
N HIS A 732 -3.34 23.96 -7.52
CA HIS A 732 -4.71 24.01 -8.04
C HIS A 732 -5.80 23.95 -6.97
N GLY A 733 -5.42 23.73 -5.70
CA GLY A 733 -6.33 23.65 -4.57
C GLY A 733 -6.91 22.26 -4.30
N MET A 734 -7.66 22.17 -3.20
CA MET A 734 -8.19 20.92 -2.66
C MET A 734 -9.06 20.13 -3.66
N ASP A 735 -9.96 20.79 -4.39
CA ASP A 735 -10.94 20.11 -5.25
C ASP A 735 -10.27 19.33 -6.39
N VAL A 736 -9.16 19.86 -6.93
CA VAL A 736 -8.42 19.20 -8.02
C VAL A 736 -7.59 18.04 -7.46
N ALA A 737 -6.92 18.25 -6.33
CA ALA A 737 -6.17 17.18 -5.65
C ALA A 737 -7.08 16.03 -5.22
N LEU A 738 -8.26 16.34 -4.65
CA LEU A 738 -9.22 15.33 -4.22
C LEU A 738 -9.74 14.50 -5.40
N LYS A 739 -9.98 15.10 -6.57
CA LYS A 739 -10.37 14.38 -7.80
C LYS A 739 -9.29 13.46 -8.33
N TYR A 740 -8.02 13.80 -8.09
CA TYR A 740 -6.88 12.96 -8.47
C TYR A 740 -6.74 11.75 -7.54
N VAL A 741 -7.01 11.94 -6.25
CA VAL A 741 -6.91 10.87 -5.25
C VAL A 741 -8.15 9.98 -5.24
N ILE A 742 -9.33 10.55 -5.47
CA ILE A 742 -10.63 9.87 -5.40
C ILE A 742 -11.53 10.27 -6.56
N ASP A 743 -12.11 9.27 -7.23
CA ASP A 743 -13.27 9.46 -8.10
C ASP A 743 -14.53 8.87 -7.44
N GLY A 744 -15.51 9.74 -7.16
CA GLY A 744 -16.71 9.40 -6.41
C GLY A 744 -16.38 8.89 -5.00
N GLN A 745 -16.35 7.57 -4.86
CA GLN A 745 -16.08 6.86 -3.61
C GLN A 745 -15.00 5.77 -3.77
N GLN A 746 -14.17 5.85 -4.83
CA GLN A 746 -13.05 4.94 -5.06
C GLN A 746 -11.73 5.70 -4.96
N VAL A 747 -10.78 5.17 -4.20
CA VAL A 747 -9.41 5.68 -4.16
C VAL A 747 -8.71 5.24 -5.45
N LEU A 748 -8.13 6.20 -6.17
CA LEU A 748 -7.42 5.97 -7.43
C LEU A 748 -5.96 5.54 -7.18
N LEU A 749 -5.35 6.04 -6.11
CA LEU A 749 -3.96 5.77 -5.73
C LEU A 749 -3.81 4.49 -4.88
N GLY A 750 -2.57 4.14 -4.54
CA GLY A 750 -2.27 3.14 -3.52
C GLY A 750 -2.76 3.57 -2.13
N LYS A 751 -2.98 2.60 -1.23
CA LYS A 751 -3.54 2.86 0.11
C LYS A 751 -2.63 3.75 0.94
N LYS A 752 -1.30 3.56 0.84
CA LYS A 752 -0.32 4.36 1.57
C LYS A 752 -0.39 5.82 1.15
N GLU A 753 -0.30 6.10 -0.15
CA GLU A 753 -0.31 7.45 -0.73
C GLU A 753 -1.63 8.17 -0.43
N ALA A 754 -2.75 7.45 -0.49
CA ALA A 754 -4.05 7.99 -0.14
C ALA A 754 -4.13 8.39 1.34
N ILE A 755 -3.56 7.59 2.25
CA ILE A 755 -3.50 7.90 3.68
C ILE A 755 -2.49 9.03 3.97
N GLU A 756 -1.38 9.10 3.25
CA GLU A 756 -0.45 10.23 3.33
C GLU A 756 -1.13 11.54 2.90
N PHE A 757 -1.98 11.49 1.87
CA PHE A 757 -2.83 12.63 1.50
C PHE A 757 -3.85 13.00 2.59
N VAL A 758 -4.38 12.03 3.36
CA VAL A 758 -5.21 12.33 4.55
C VAL A 758 -4.42 13.14 5.56
N SER A 759 -3.15 12.79 5.80
CA SER A 759 -2.27 13.52 6.71
C SER A 759 -2.09 14.98 6.24
N LEU A 760 -1.88 15.21 4.94
CA LEU A 760 -1.83 16.56 4.36
C LEU A 760 -3.14 17.32 4.57
N LEU A 761 -4.30 16.69 4.35
CA LEU A 761 -5.59 17.35 4.54
C LEU A 761 -5.81 17.75 6.01
N ILE A 762 -5.40 16.92 6.97
CA ILE A 762 -5.43 17.23 8.40
C ILE A 762 -4.51 18.41 8.71
N GLU A 763 -3.27 18.41 8.20
CA GLU A 763 -2.30 19.50 8.34
C GLU A 763 -2.89 20.85 7.88
N LYS A 764 -3.69 20.82 6.80
CA LYS A 764 -4.35 22.00 6.22
C LYS A 764 -5.74 22.29 6.82
N GLY A 765 -6.17 21.56 7.86
CA GLY A 765 -7.44 21.76 8.57
C GLY A 765 -8.70 21.28 7.82
N GLN A 766 -8.54 20.47 6.77
CA GLN A 766 -9.64 19.98 5.91
C GLN A 766 -10.19 18.61 6.39
N LEU A 767 -10.70 18.56 7.62
CA LEU A 767 -11.09 17.30 8.28
C LEU A 767 -12.18 16.49 7.53
N GLN A 768 -13.17 17.17 6.94
CA GLN A 768 -14.26 16.47 6.22
C GLN A 768 -13.75 15.77 4.94
N ALA A 769 -12.87 16.44 4.19
CA ALA A 769 -12.25 15.83 3.02
C ALA A 769 -11.30 14.69 3.44
N ALA A 770 -10.58 14.87 4.54
CA ALA A 770 -9.68 13.86 5.11
C ALA A 770 -10.45 12.60 5.52
N GLU A 771 -11.59 12.74 6.20
CA GLU A 771 -12.45 11.63 6.61
C GLU A 771 -12.97 10.84 5.41
N LYS A 772 -13.40 11.55 4.36
CA LYS A 772 -13.88 10.93 3.11
C LYS A 772 -12.79 10.04 2.48
N VAL A 773 -11.55 10.52 2.44
CA VAL A 773 -10.43 9.74 1.90
C VAL A 773 -10.07 8.57 2.81
N PHE A 774 -9.98 8.82 4.12
CA PHE A 774 -9.62 7.82 5.12
C PHE A 774 -10.58 6.61 5.11
N ASN A 775 -11.89 6.86 5.05
CA ASN A 775 -12.89 5.80 5.09
C ASN A 775 -12.81 4.81 3.93
N VAL A 776 -12.27 5.24 2.77
CA VAL A 776 -12.09 4.37 1.60
C VAL A 776 -10.67 3.78 1.54
N ALA A 777 -9.66 4.49 2.02
CA ALA A 777 -8.26 4.06 1.96
C ALA A 777 -7.85 3.06 3.06
N GLU A 778 -8.71 2.80 4.04
CA GLU A 778 -8.37 2.02 5.21
C GLU A 778 -7.93 0.57 4.88
N PRO A 779 -6.81 0.07 5.45
CA PRO A 779 -6.24 -1.24 5.10
C PRO A 779 -6.91 -2.39 5.86
N LEU A 780 -8.22 -2.58 5.67
CA LEU A 780 -9.05 -3.50 6.46
C LEU A 780 -8.53 -4.95 6.50
N ASP A 781 -7.88 -5.43 5.44
CA ASP A 781 -7.38 -6.81 5.33
C ASP A 781 -6.12 -7.05 6.17
N LEU A 782 -5.37 -5.97 6.49
CA LEU A 782 -4.26 -6.01 7.45
C LEU A 782 -4.79 -5.86 8.88
N LEU A 783 -5.77 -4.96 9.07
CA LEU A 783 -6.33 -4.62 10.38
C LEU A 783 -7.23 -5.71 10.99
N SER A 784 -7.68 -6.70 10.21
CA SER A 784 -8.42 -7.88 10.71
C SER A 784 -7.52 -8.95 11.32
N GLY A 785 -6.20 -8.88 11.09
CA GLY A 785 -5.25 -9.94 11.43
C GLY A 785 -5.36 -11.19 10.55
N SER A 786 -6.08 -11.12 9.41
CA SER A 786 -6.18 -12.24 8.46
C SER A 786 -4.97 -12.39 7.54
N THR A 787 -4.20 -11.31 7.42
CA THR A 787 -2.93 -11.24 6.71
C THR A 787 -1.82 -11.06 7.74
N PHE A 788 -0.73 -11.82 7.62
CA PHE A 788 0.44 -11.58 8.46
C PHE A 788 1.16 -10.31 7.98
N LEU A 789 1.55 -9.46 8.92
CA LEU A 789 2.53 -8.41 8.69
C LEU A 789 3.91 -9.08 8.73
N GLU A 790 4.55 -9.19 7.59
CA GLU A 790 5.92 -9.66 7.55
C GLU A 790 6.82 -8.48 7.96
N SER A 791 7.77 -8.71 8.87
CA SER A 791 8.70 -7.66 9.36
C SER A 791 9.50 -7.00 8.24
N TYR A 792 9.49 -7.60 7.05
CA TYR A 792 10.30 -7.26 5.91
C TYR A 792 9.52 -6.68 4.73
N GLU A 793 8.18 -6.80 4.72
CA GLU A 793 7.33 -6.11 3.74
C GLU A 793 7.22 -4.63 4.10
N LYS A 794 8.17 -3.81 3.61
CA LYS A 794 8.20 -2.35 3.82
C LYS A 794 6.87 -1.66 3.46
N GLU A 795 6.13 -2.22 2.51
CA GLU A 795 4.88 -1.63 2.02
C GLU A 795 3.72 -1.83 3.01
N ASN A 796 3.40 -3.07 3.41
CA ASN A 796 2.32 -3.37 4.35
C ASN A 796 2.56 -2.72 5.72
N TRP A 797 3.81 -2.75 6.17
CA TRP A 797 4.22 -2.04 7.37
C TRP A 797 4.03 -0.52 7.23
N GLY A 798 4.52 0.06 6.14
CA GLY A 798 4.35 1.48 5.82
C GLY A 798 2.88 1.92 5.78
N ILE A 799 1.99 1.06 5.27
CA ILE A 799 0.53 1.30 5.23
C ILE A 799 -0.07 1.35 6.64
N VAL A 800 0.24 0.39 7.52
CA VAL A 800 -0.27 0.37 8.91
C VAL A 800 0.24 1.57 9.69
N HIS A 801 1.51 1.91 9.49
CA HIS A 801 2.14 3.05 10.15
C HIS A 801 1.56 4.39 9.67
N ALA A 802 1.29 4.53 8.37
CA ALA A 802 0.56 5.67 7.81
C ALA A 802 -0.86 5.76 8.37
N TRP A 803 -1.57 4.64 8.47
CA TRP A 803 -2.91 4.56 9.07
C TRP A 803 -2.89 5.04 10.53
N ALA A 804 -1.95 4.56 11.35
CA ALA A 804 -1.85 4.92 12.76
C ALA A 804 -1.61 6.42 12.99
N LYS A 805 -0.96 7.11 12.06
CA LYS A 805 -0.73 8.57 12.10
C LYS A 805 -1.99 9.42 11.94
N VAL A 806 -3.08 8.87 11.39
CA VAL A 806 -4.30 9.63 11.11
C VAL A 806 -5.57 9.01 11.71
N ALA A 807 -5.54 7.73 12.07
CA ALA A 807 -6.72 7.01 12.53
C ALA A 807 -7.32 7.60 13.82
N CYS A 808 -6.50 8.24 14.66
CA CYS A 808 -6.93 8.88 15.91
C CYS A 808 -7.96 10.02 15.71
N TYR A 809 -8.02 10.60 14.50
CA TYR A 809 -8.98 11.65 14.14
C TYR A 809 -10.37 11.13 13.77
N PHE A 810 -10.47 9.88 13.31
CA PHE A 810 -11.71 9.34 12.70
C PHE A 810 -12.25 8.09 13.40
N ARG A 811 -11.52 7.50 14.35
CA ARG A 811 -11.92 6.28 15.05
C ARG A 811 -11.74 6.41 16.57
N PRO A 812 -12.63 5.82 17.38
CA PRO A 812 -12.47 5.76 18.83
C PRO A 812 -11.21 5.00 19.24
N LEU A 813 -10.52 5.49 20.28
CA LEU A 813 -9.25 4.93 20.77
C LEU A 813 -9.38 3.45 21.17
N GLU A 814 -10.48 3.06 21.79
CA GLU A 814 -10.75 1.68 22.22
C GLU A 814 -10.76 0.73 21.02
N LYS A 815 -11.32 1.19 19.89
CA LYS A 815 -11.37 0.42 18.66
C LYS A 815 -9.99 0.32 18.01
N LEU A 816 -9.23 1.41 17.97
CA LEU A 816 -7.85 1.42 17.45
C LEU A 816 -6.97 0.42 18.21
N PHE A 817 -7.03 0.46 19.54
CA PHE A 817 -6.32 -0.50 20.38
C PHE A 817 -6.77 -1.94 20.12
N SER A 818 -8.08 -2.20 20.02
CA SER A 818 -8.59 -3.53 19.70
C SER A 818 -8.09 -4.03 18.35
N VAL A 819 -7.91 -3.14 17.36
CA VAL A 819 -7.39 -3.47 16.03
C VAL A 819 -5.89 -3.74 16.08
N ILE A 820 -5.11 -2.92 16.79
CA ILE A 820 -3.66 -3.10 16.94
C ILE A 820 -3.35 -4.45 17.61
N GLU A 821 -4.13 -4.86 18.61
CA GLU A 821 -3.97 -6.18 19.25
C GLU A 821 -4.20 -7.37 18.31
N GLN A 822 -4.89 -7.17 17.18
CA GLN A 822 -5.18 -8.22 16.20
C GLN A 822 -4.09 -8.39 15.16
N LEU A 823 -3.15 -7.45 15.05
CA LEU A 823 -2.05 -7.54 14.11
C LEU A 823 -1.19 -8.77 14.43
N ARG A 824 -0.85 -9.55 13.39
CA ARG A 824 -0.06 -10.79 13.51
C ARG A 824 1.18 -10.69 12.65
N THR A 825 2.27 -11.32 13.08
CA THR A 825 3.49 -11.47 12.27
C THR A 825 3.69 -12.91 11.84
N ASN A 826 4.38 -13.12 10.72
CA ASN A 826 4.69 -14.47 10.24
C ASN A 826 5.72 -15.12 11.19
N PRO A 827 5.42 -16.28 11.81
CA PRO A 827 6.33 -16.95 12.74
C PRO A 827 7.58 -17.56 12.09
N GLN A 828 7.66 -17.63 10.75
CA GLN A 828 8.80 -18.15 9.99
C GLN A 828 9.83 -17.08 9.58
N SER A 829 9.68 -15.82 9.99
CA SER A 829 10.70 -14.79 9.72
C SER A 829 11.97 -15.09 10.53
N ASP A 830 12.97 -15.70 9.90
CA ASP A 830 14.22 -16.22 10.49
C ASP A 830 15.17 -15.13 11.05
N TRP A 831 14.75 -14.33 12.03
CA TRP A 831 15.69 -13.75 12.99
C TRP A 831 16.03 -14.84 14.02
N GLU A 832 17.07 -15.63 13.73
CA GLU A 832 17.59 -16.66 14.62
C GLU A 832 17.85 -16.09 16.03
N GLY A 833 16.90 -16.33 16.95
CA GLY A 833 17.05 -16.04 18.39
C GLY A 833 15.85 -15.39 19.08
N GLN A 834 14.87 -14.83 18.36
CA GLN A 834 13.66 -14.25 18.98
C GLN A 834 12.46 -15.18 18.79
N ARG A 835 11.61 -15.30 19.82
CA ARG A 835 10.37 -16.08 19.67
C ARG A 835 9.39 -15.24 18.83
N PRO A 836 8.58 -15.83 17.94
CA PRO A 836 7.59 -15.09 17.13
C PRO A 836 6.69 -14.13 17.94
N GLN A 837 6.40 -14.48 19.20
CA GLN A 837 5.63 -13.65 20.13
C GLN A 837 6.34 -12.34 20.48
N ASP A 838 7.68 -12.35 20.56
CA ASP A 838 8.47 -11.16 20.90
C ASP A 838 8.47 -10.17 19.71
N LEU A 839 8.44 -10.65 18.46
CA LEU A 839 8.36 -9.84 17.23
C LEU A 839 6.98 -9.19 17.05
N GLU A 840 5.92 -9.98 17.22
CA GLU A 840 4.54 -9.47 17.17
C GLU A 840 4.31 -8.37 18.22
N HIS A 841 4.90 -8.56 19.40
CA HIS A 841 4.84 -7.59 20.48
C HIS A 841 5.56 -6.28 20.12
N ALA A 842 6.80 -6.37 19.63
CA ALA A 842 7.57 -5.21 19.20
C ALA A 842 6.84 -4.42 18.09
N LEU A 843 6.23 -5.12 17.13
CA LEU A 843 5.44 -4.51 16.07
C LEU A 843 4.25 -3.72 16.63
N LYS A 844 3.48 -4.33 17.54
CA LYS A 844 2.34 -3.65 18.17
C LYS A 844 2.78 -2.44 18.96
N GLU A 845 3.90 -2.54 19.69
CA GLU A 845 4.46 -1.41 20.43
C GLU A 845 4.82 -0.24 19.53
N ASP A 846 5.42 -0.49 18.37
CA ASP A 846 5.77 0.55 17.42
C ASP A 846 4.53 1.26 16.82
N VAL A 847 3.48 0.49 16.46
CA VAL A 847 2.21 1.08 16.00
C VAL A 847 1.56 1.92 17.11
N VAL A 848 1.60 1.48 18.37
CA VAL A 848 1.11 2.27 19.51
C VAL A 848 1.98 3.50 19.75
N MET A 849 3.30 3.42 19.51
CA MET A 849 4.20 4.57 19.61
C MET A 849 3.82 5.65 18.58
N THR A 850 3.54 5.23 17.35
CA THR A 850 3.04 6.10 16.29
C THR A 850 1.71 6.74 16.65
N LEU A 851 0.78 5.96 17.20
CA LEU A 851 -0.49 6.47 17.70
C LEU A 851 -0.30 7.46 18.86
N THR A 852 0.70 7.24 19.72
CA THR A 852 1.05 8.13 20.83
C THR A 852 1.46 9.50 20.32
N HIS A 853 2.28 9.54 19.26
CA HIS A 853 2.67 10.78 18.58
C HIS A 853 1.45 11.45 17.92
N CYS A 854 0.61 10.71 17.18
CA CYS A 854 -0.65 11.22 16.58
C CYS A 854 -1.54 11.93 17.61
N VAL A 855 -1.83 11.24 18.72
CA VAL A 855 -2.72 11.74 19.76
C VAL A 855 -2.14 12.99 20.41
N PHE A 856 -0.83 13.03 20.63
CA PHE A 856 -0.15 14.21 21.15
C PHE A 856 -0.24 15.40 20.18
N ASP A 857 0.12 15.18 18.92
CA ASP A 857 0.16 16.21 17.87
C ASP A 857 -1.24 16.74 17.51
N SER A 858 -2.30 15.95 17.74
CA SER A 858 -3.68 16.39 17.53
C SER A 858 -4.09 17.61 18.37
N GLY A 859 -3.36 17.88 19.46
CA GLY A 859 -3.67 18.97 20.39
C GLY A 859 -5.01 18.82 21.14
N ASN A 860 -5.74 17.71 20.96
CA ASN A 860 -7.04 17.49 21.58
C ASN A 860 -6.88 16.92 23.00
N HIS A 861 -7.04 17.80 24.00
CA HIS A 861 -6.89 17.41 25.41
C HIS A 861 -7.84 16.30 25.88
N ASP A 862 -9.06 16.22 25.34
CA ASP A 862 -10.02 15.19 25.72
C ASP A 862 -9.59 13.82 25.20
N ILE A 863 -9.12 13.75 23.95
CA ILE A 863 -8.56 12.52 23.36
C ILE A 863 -7.30 12.12 24.11
N LEU A 864 -6.39 13.07 24.39
CA LEU A 864 -5.16 12.81 25.13
C LEU A 864 -5.41 12.27 26.54
N ASN A 865 -6.38 12.80 27.27
CA ASN A 865 -6.72 12.32 28.61
C ASN A 865 -7.33 10.91 28.57
N LYS A 866 -8.28 10.66 27.66
CA LYS A 866 -8.82 9.31 27.43
C LYS A 866 -7.73 8.31 27.04
N PHE A 867 -6.78 8.73 26.19
CA PHE A 867 -5.65 7.90 25.79
C PHE A 867 -4.76 7.55 26.99
N LYS A 868 -4.43 8.53 27.84
CA LYS A 868 -3.70 8.28 29.09
C LYS A 868 -4.44 7.30 29.98
N ASP A 869 -5.75 7.45 30.17
CA ASP A 869 -6.56 6.52 31.00
C ASP A 869 -6.50 5.08 30.46
N LEU A 870 -6.61 4.90 29.14
CA LEU A 870 -6.49 3.59 28.48
C LEU A 870 -5.08 2.99 28.64
N LEU A 871 -4.03 3.81 28.59
CA LEU A 871 -2.66 3.35 28.80
C LEU A 871 -2.45 2.88 30.25
N HIS A 872 -3.00 3.56 31.26
CA HIS A 872 -2.84 3.15 32.66
C HIS A 872 -3.37 1.74 32.94
N SER A 873 -4.37 1.26 32.18
CA SER A 873 -4.95 -0.07 32.34
C SER A 873 -4.22 -1.18 31.54
N ARG A 874 -3.12 -0.87 30.85
CA ARG A 874 -2.40 -1.80 29.97
C ARG A 874 -1.03 -2.16 30.52
N GLU A 875 -0.60 -3.40 30.27
CA GLU A 875 0.66 -3.96 30.79
C GLU A 875 1.89 -3.09 30.45
N ASN A 876 2.00 -2.65 29.19
CA ASN A 876 3.11 -1.79 28.73
C ASN A 876 2.75 -0.31 28.61
N GLY A 877 1.63 0.12 29.20
CA GLY A 877 1.17 1.51 29.11
C GLY A 877 2.19 2.53 29.61
N GLN A 878 3.02 2.14 30.58
CA GLN A 878 4.08 2.98 31.15
C GLN A 878 5.11 3.45 30.12
N LEU A 879 5.42 2.63 29.11
CA LEU A 879 6.35 3.02 28.04
C LEU A 879 5.82 4.24 27.27
N PHE A 880 4.56 4.19 26.86
CA PHE A 880 3.91 5.25 26.09
C PHE A 880 3.59 6.49 26.94
N LEU A 881 3.23 6.30 28.21
CA LEU A 881 3.06 7.41 29.15
C LEU A 881 4.35 8.20 29.34
N ARG A 882 5.51 7.50 29.38
CA ARG A 882 6.82 8.16 29.41
C ARG A 882 7.07 8.94 28.13
N GLU A 883 6.79 8.37 26.97
CA GLU A 883 6.95 9.09 25.71
C GLU A 883 6.10 10.36 25.67
N LEU A 884 4.85 10.31 26.15
CA LEU A 884 4.01 11.51 26.29
C LEU A 884 4.64 12.57 27.19
N ASP A 885 5.32 12.17 28.27
CA ASP A 885 6.05 13.11 29.12
C ASP A 885 7.27 13.71 28.39
N PHE A 886 8.00 12.92 27.59
CA PHE A 886 9.07 13.43 26.71
C PHE A 886 8.53 14.43 25.68
N LEU A 887 7.42 14.12 25.00
CA LEU A 887 6.77 15.00 24.03
C LEU A 887 6.26 16.30 24.67
N THR A 888 5.67 16.19 25.87
CA THR A 888 5.20 17.35 26.65
C THR A 888 6.38 18.28 27.00
N CYS A 889 7.52 17.73 27.41
CA CYS A 889 8.72 18.51 27.71
C CYS A 889 9.36 19.14 26.46
N ARG A 890 9.27 18.48 25.31
CA ARG A 890 9.85 18.94 24.03
C ARG A 890 9.08 20.13 23.44
N SER A 891 7.76 20.06 23.44
CA SER A 891 6.84 21.02 22.80
C SER A 891 6.68 22.32 23.58
N HIS A 892 6.64 22.27 24.91
CA HIS A 892 6.23 23.40 25.74
C HIS A 892 7.39 23.93 26.61
N LYS A 893 8.11 24.96 26.13
CA LYS A 893 9.02 25.77 26.97
C LYS A 893 8.16 26.53 28.00
N ASN A 894 8.32 26.25 29.30
CA ASN A 894 7.68 26.98 30.43
C ASN A 894 6.14 26.91 30.55
N HIS A 895 5.51 25.75 30.25
CA HIS A 895 4.07 25.56 30.49
C HIS A 895 3.78 24.88 31.83
N ALA A 896 2.61 25.14 32.43
CA ALA A 896 2.18 24.54 33.71
C ALA A 896 2.16 22.99 33.70
N THR A 897 2.14 22.39 32.51
CA THR A 897 2.12 20.92 32.30
C THR A 897 3.51 20.30 32.10
N SER A 898 4.51 21.08 31.65
CA SER A 898 5.86 20.57 31.37
C SER A 898 6.64 20.25 32.63
N ASN A 899 6.50 21.08 33.67
CA ASN A 899 7.22 20.85 34.93
C ASN A 899 6.81 19.54 35.64
N PRO A 900 5.51 19.22 35.78
CA PRO A 900 5.08 17.92 36.31
C PRO A 900 5.54 16.72 35.47
N ALA A 901 5.58 16.85 34.14
CA ALA A 901 6.08 15.80 33.25
C ALA A 901 7.57 15.54 33.46
N LEU A 902 8.37 16.61 33.49
CA LEU A 902 9.79 16.54 33.81
C LEU A 902 10.06 15.91 35.18
N GLU A 903 9.23 16.25 36.18
CA GLU A 903 9.33 15.69 37.54
C GLU A 903 9.15 14.16 37.54
N ARG A 904 8.20 13.64 36.75
CA ARG A 904 8.02 12.19 36.59
C ARG A 904 9.20 11.54 35.89
N LEU A 905 9.72 12.17 34.83
CA LEU A 905 10.88 11.67 34.10
C LEU A 905 12.16 11.66 34.95
N LEU A 906 12.38 12.66 35.80
CA LEU A 906 13.53 12.71 36.71
C LEU A 906 13.44 11.64 37.80
N ARG A 907 12.26 11.41 38.40
CA ARG A 907 12.08 10.30 39.35
C ARG A 907 12.36 8.94 38.72
N TRP A 908 11.95 8.77 37.46
CA TRP A 908 12.23 7.55 36.72
C TRP A 908 13.75 7.34 36.50
N GLU A 909 14.54 8.41 36.35
CA GLU A 909 16.01 8.31 36.29
C GLU A 909 16.62 7.81 37.60
N GLU A 910 16.07 8.22 38.73
CA GLU A 910 16.55 7.78 40.05
C GLU A 910 16.26 6.29 40.33
N GLU A 911 15.29 5.69 39.62
CA GLU A 911 14.82 4.32 39.84
C GLU A 911 15.56 3.25 38.99
N GLY A 912 16.46 3.61 38.05
CA GLY A 912 17.10 2.61 37.16
C GLY A 912 18.30 3.07 36.32
N PHE A 913 18.87 2.14 35.53
CA PHE A 913 19.97 2.44 34.59
C PHE A 913 19.44 3.05 33.29
N ILE A 914 19.63 4.36 33.12
CA ILE A 914 19.22 5.11 31.92
C ILE A 914 20.40 5.33 30.96
N ARG A 915 20.14 5.18 29.65
CA ARG A 915 21.12 5.47 28.59
C ARG A 915 21.57 6.93 28.63
N GLU A 916 22.85 7.18 28.36
CA GLU A 916 23.44 8.54 28.38
C GLU A 916 22.69 9.53 27.47
N LEU A 917 22.24 9.12 26.29
CA LEU A 917 21.45 9.98 25.40
C LEU A 917 20.17 10.50 26.07
N THR A 918 19.49 9.64 26.83
CA THR A 918 18.29 10.01 27.58
C THR A 918 18.63 10.97 28.73
N LYS A 919 19.77 10.78 29.41
CA LYS A 919 20.25 11.74 30.42
C LYS A 919 20.49 13.13 29.82
N LEU A 920 21.10 13.18 28.63
CA LEU A 920 21.29 14.44 27.89
C LEU A 920 19.94 15.09 27.52
N GLN A 921 18.94 14.31 27.12
CA GLN A 921 17.59 14.83 26.86
C GLN A 921 16.95 15.42 28.13
N LEU A 922 17.04 14.72 29.27
CA LEU A 922 16.53 15.22 30.56
C LEU A 922 17.27 16.47 31.03
N ALA A 923 18.58 16.56 30.80
CA ALA A 923 19.38 17.75 31.08
C ALA A 923 18.91 18.95 30.25
N GLU A 924 18.66 18.77 28.94
CA GLU A 924 18.09 19.83 28.10
C GLU A 924 16.70 20.29 28.56
N PHE A 925 15.84 19.36 28.99
CA PHE A 925 14.54 19.71 29.54
C PHE A 925 14.65 20.45 30.87
N THR A 926 15.54 19.99 31.74
CA THR A 926 15.76 20.58 33.07
C THR A 926 16.19 22.04 32.95
N ILE A 927 17.15 22.33 32.06
CA ILE A 927 17.55 23.72 31.85
C ILE A 927 16.46 24.54 31.17
N ARG A 928 15.78 24.01 30.14
CA ARG A 928 14.79 24.76 29.38
C ARG A 928 13.48 25.03 30.12
N ILE A 929 13.11 24.17 31.07
CA ILE A 929 11.84 24.26 31.80
C ILE A 929 12.03 24.91 33.17
N ARG A 930 13.15 24.61 33.87
CA ARG A 930 13.40 25.09 35.24
C ARG A 930 14.50 26.14 35.34
N GLY A 931 15.37 26.24 34.33
CA GLY A 931 16.62 27.00 34.45
C GLY A 931 17.60 26.40 35.47
N ASP A 932 17.40 25.14 35.87
CA ASP A 932 18.16 24.48 36.93
C ASP A 932 19.51 23.99 36.40
N ARG A 933 20.54 24.82 36.58
CA ARG A 933 21.92 24.52 36.16
C ARG A 933 22.56 23.40 36.99
N GLU A 934 22.23 23.29 38.27
CA GLU A 934 22.85 22.32 39.19
C GLU A 934 22.43 20.89 38.82
N THR A 935 21.13 20.65 38.64
CA THR A 935 20.63 19.35 38.20
C THR A 935 21.08 19.01 36.79
N THR A 936 21.17 20.01 35.91
CA THR A 936 21.72 19.84 34.55
C THR A 936 23.18 19.38 34.59
N ASP A 937 24.03 20.05 35.38
CA ASP A 937 25.45 19.68 35.54
C ASP A 937 25.61 18.26 36.11
N LYS A 938 24.77 17.89 37.09
CA LYS A 938 24.76 16.53 37.65
C LYS A 938 24.42 15.46 36.61
N LEU A 939 23.44 15.71 35.72
CA LEU A 939 23.02 14.76 34.67
C LEU A 939 24.06 14.61 33.55
N VAL A 940 24.82 15.68 33.27
CA VAL A 940 25.86 15.72 32.22
C VAL A 940 27.21 15.21 32.74
N SER A 941 27.46 15.32 34.04
CA SER A 941 28.70 14.90 34.68
C SER A 941 29.04 13.44 34.44
N GLY A 942 30.27 13.17 33.98
CA GLY A 942 30.77 11.82 33.73
C GLY A 942 30.50 11.26 32.32
N ILE A 943 29.76 11.98 31.47
CA ILE A 943 29.54 11.59 30.07
C ILE A 943 30.77 11.97 29.22
N SER A 944 31.18 11.08 28.31
CA SER A 944 32.30 11.30 27.39
C SER A 944 31.84 11.64 25.97
N GLN A 945 32.71 12.26 25.17
CA GLN A 945 32.42 12.51 23.75
C GLN A 945 32.26 11.18 22.99
N PRO A 946 31.26 11.04 22.11
CA PRO A 946 31.08 9.83 21.34
C PRO A 946 32.18 9.71 20.27
N SER A 947 32.48 8.48 19.86
CA SER A 947 33.34 8.22 18.68
C SER A 947 32.74 8.85 17.42
N LEU A 948 33.57 9.01 16.38
CA LEU A 948 33.07 9.43 15.06
C LEU A 948 31.91 8.52 14.65
N CYS A 949 30.81 9.10 14.18
CA CYS A 949 29.66 8.35 13.72
C CYS A 949 30.07 7.60 12.44
N GLU A 950 30.25 6.30 12.57
CA GLU A 950 30.54 5.46 11.41
C GLU A 950 29.22 5.17 10.71
N SER A 951 29.12 5.50 9.42
CA SER A 951 28.05 4.92 8.61
C SER A 951 28.21 3.40 8.72
N LYS A 952 27.22 2.72 9.30
CA LYS A 952 27.16 1.27 9.16
C LYS A 952 27.21 0.99 7.65
N VAL A 953 28.20 0.23 7.23
CA VAL A 953 28.42 -0.08 5.82
C VAL A 953 27.18 -0.81 5.34
N GLY A 954 26.33 -0.12 4.57
CA GLY A 954 25.14 -0.70 3.95
C GLY A 954 23.79 -0.02 4.30
N ASN A 955 23.17 0.58 3.27
CA ASN A 955 21.83 1.17 3.20
C ASN A 955 21.34 2.15 4.27
N TRP A 956 22.09 3.22 4.52
CA TRP A 956 21.48 4.43 5.07
C TRP A 956 21.98 5.65 4.27
N SER A 957 21.14 6.19 3.39
CA SER A 957 21.07 7.65 3.29
C SER A 957 20.67 8.11 4.68
N TRP A 958 21.34 9.15 5.17
CA TRP A 958 20.85 9.76 6.39
C TRP A 958 19.72 10.64 5.90
N ASP A 959 18.54 10.48 6.47
CA ASP A 959 17.39 11.29 6.10
C ASP A 959 17.21 12.44 7.11
N ASP A 960 17.92 12.39 8.25
CA ASP A 960 17.95 13.43 9.27
C ASP A 960 19.26 13.49 10.09
N LEU A 961 19.27 14.31 11.15
CA LEU A 961 20.39 14.48 12.09
C LEU A 961 20.28 13.61 13.36
N GLU A 962 19.33 12.68 13.45
CA GLU A 962 19.12 11.81 14.62
C GLU A 962 20.38 11.04 15.04
N PRO A 963 21.19 10.48 14.11
CA PRO A 963 22.39 9.72 14.48
C PRO A 963 23.45 10.58 15.21
N PHE A 964 23.39 11.90 15.04
CA PHE A 964 24.29 12.84 15.72
C PHE A 964 23.68 13.47 16.98
N SER A 965 22.46 13.10 17.35
CA SER A 965 21.70 13.72 18.43
C SER A 965 22.47 13.74 19.76
N PHE A 966 23.23 12.69 20.07
CA PHE A 966 24.12 12.65 21.22
C PHE A 966 25.14 13.78 21.19
N ARG A 967 25.93 13.88 20.11
CA ARG A 967 26.99 14.87 19.96
C ARG A 967 26.42 16.28 19.99
N ILE A 968 25.29 16.49 19.31
CA ILE A 968 24.60 17.78 19.26
C ILE A 968 24.15 18.21 20.67
N ARG A 969 23.41 17.35 21.39
CA ARG A 969 22.86 17.67 22.72
C ARG A 969 23.97 17.88 23.76
N PHE A 970 24.96 16.98 23.77
CA PHE A 970 26.05 17.05 24.75
C PHE A 970 26.85 18.34 24.62
N ASN A 971 27.29 18.69 23.41
CA ASN A 971 28.10 19.90 23.21
C ASN A 971 27.28 21.18 23.41
N ARG A 972 25.98 21.17 23.10
CA ARG A 972 25.08 22.28 23.42
C ARG A 972 24.97 22.50 24.93
N LEU A 973 24.79 21.43 25.70
CA LEU A 973 24.72 21.47 27.16
C LEU A 973 26.04 21.91 27.79
N LEU A 974 27.18 21.41 27.30
CA LEU A 974 28.50 21.85 27.76
C LEU A 974 28.72 23.35 27.55
N ALA A 975 28.38 23.86 26.36
CA ALA A 975 28.44 25.30 26.09
C ALA A 975 27.48 26.10 26.97
N MET A 976 26.26 25.59 27.22
CA MET A 976 25.29 26.20 28.12
C MET A 976 25.81 26.29 29.56
N LEU A 977 26.48 25.25 30.04
CA LEU A 977 27.12 25.20 31.38
C LEU A 977 28.40 26.05 31.46
N GLY A 978 28.80 26.73 30.38
CA GLY A 978 29.96 27.62 30.33
C GLY A 978 31.26 26.94 29.91
N ASN A 979 31.21 25.68 29.45
CA ASN A 979 32.37 24.87 29.05
C ASN A 979 32.26 24.43 27.57
N PRO A 980 32.18 25.35 26.59
CA PRO A 980 32.04 24.98 25.18
C PRO A 980 33.21 24.12 24.71
N ALA A 981 32.91 23.01 24.04
CA ALA A 981 33.93 22.07 23.60
C ALA A 981 34.71 22.61 22.39
N ASP A 982 36.03 22.42 22.34
CA ASP A 982 36.80 22.64 21.12
C ASP A 982 36.42 21.55 20.09
N PRO A 983 35.93 21.89 18.89
CA PRO A 983 35.57 20.92 17.86
C PRO A 983 36.69 19.92 17.55
N LYS A 984 37.97 20.33 17.61
CA LYS A 984 39.10 19.44 17.35
C LYS A 984 39.37 18.44 18.47
N GLN A 985 38.96 18.77 19.70
CA GLN A 985 39.07 17.88 20.85
C GLN A 985 37.83 17.00 20.99
N ALA A 986 36.65 17.53 20.63
CA ALA A 986 35.39 16.80 20.63
C ALA A 986 35.34 15.74 19.52
N VAL A 987 35.96 16.02 18.37
CA VAL A 987 36.08 15.09 17.24
C VAL A 987 37.55 15.04 16.82
N LEU A 988 38.21 13.94 17.17
CA LEU A 988 39.62 13.69 16.84
C LEU A 988 39.80 13.48 15.33
N ASP A 989 41.01 13.72 14.83
CA ASP A 989 41.35 13.41 13.45
C ASP A 989 41.29 11.89 13.20
N ALA A 990 40.87 11.51 12.00
CA ALA A 990 40.75 10.12 11.54
C ALA A 990 41.56 9.92 10.25
N GLU A 991 41.51 8.71 9.69
CA GLU A 991 42.15 8.40 8.41
C GLU A 991 41.69 9.35 7.29
N PRO A 992 42.53 9.64 6.26
CA PRO A 992 42.21 10.60 5.20
C PRO A 992 40.86 10.35 4.52
N SER A 993 40.44 9.10 4.41
CA SER A 993 39.16 8.69 3.84
C SER A 993 37.94 9.10 4.68
N LYS A 994 38.07 9.22 6.01
CA LYS A 994 36.99 9.65 6.93
C LYS A 994 36.96 11.17 7.15
N ARG A 995 37.77 11.94 6.43
CA ARG A 995 37.92 13.39 6.62
C ARG A 995 36.61 14.17 6.45
N GLY A 996 35.73 13.75 5.54
CA GLY A 996 34.41 14.34 5.35
C GLY A 996 33.54 14.28 6.61
N GLY A 997 33.43 13.10 7.22
CA GLY A 997 32.68 12.90 8.47
C GLY A 997 33.27 13.68 9.65
N VAL A 998 34.60 13.74 9.76
CA VAL A 998 35.29 14.55 10.80
C VAL A 998 34.92 16.03 10.67
N LEU A 999 34.97 16.59 9.44
CA LEU A 999 34.61 18.00 9.21
C LEU A 999 33.12 18.26 9.45
N PHE A 1000 32.26 17.32 9.09
CA PHE A 1000 30.82 17.39 9.32
C PHE A 1000 30.49 17.43 10.82
N GLU A 1001 30.97 16.46 11.60
CA GLU A 1001 30.70 16.39 13.03
C GLU A 1001 31.34 17.56 13.81
N ARG A 1002 32.51 18.07 13.38
CA ARG A 1002 33.08 19.31 13.91
C ARG A 1002 32.18 20.52 13.67
N SER A 1003 31.54 20.57 12.50
CA SER A 1003 30.60 21.63 12.18
C SER A 1003 29.34 21.53 13.06
N LEU A 1004 28.85 20.32 13.33
CA LEU A 1004 27.76 20.12 14.30
C LEU A 1004 28.14 20.58 15.72
N VAL A 1005 29.38 20.33 16.17
CA VAL A 1005 29.87 20.84 17.47
C VAL A 1005 29.90 22.36 17.49
N LEU A 1006 30.33 23.02 16.41
CA LEU A 1006 30.31 24.48 16.30
C LEU A 1006 28.89 25.04 16.40
N ILE A 1007 27.94 24.46 15.65
CA ILE A 1007 26.53 24.88 15.69
C ILE A 1007 25.93 24.63 17.09
N ALA A 1008 26.21 23.48 17.70
CA ALA A 1008 25.75 23.13 19.04
C ALA A 1008 26.30 24.07 20.11
N ASN A 1009 27.60 24.43 20.04
CA ASN A 1009 28.22 25.40 20.93
C ASN A 1009 27.58 26.78 20.79
N LEU A 1010 27.35 27.23 19.56
CA LEU A 1010 26.69 28.50 19.27
C LEU A 1010 25.31 28.54 19.95
N TRP A 1011 24.50 27.50 19.73
CA TRP A 1011 23.19 27.35 20.36
C TRP A 1011 23.29 27.34 21.90
N GLY A 1012 24.23 26.59 22.46
CA GLY A 1012 24.42 26.50 23.91
C GLY A 1012 24.80 27.85 24.54
N LYS A 1013 25.64 28.66 23.87
CA LYS A 1013 25.96 30.03 24.30
C LYS A 1013 24.70 30.91 24.37
N ALA A 1014 23.80 30.81 23.39
CA ALA A 1014 22.52 31.51 23.45
C ALA A 1014 21.69 31.10 24.68
N TRP A 1015 21.64 29.79 25.00
CA TRP A 1015 20.97 29.29 26.20
C TRP A 1015 21.64 29.72 27.52
N ALA A 1016 22.94 30.02 27.49
CA ALA A 1016 23.65 30.62 28.60
C ALA A 1016 23.44 32.14 28.73
N GLU A 1017 22.52 32.72 27.93
CA GLU A 1017 22.26 34.16 27.79
C GLU A 1017 23.45 34.95 27.22
N GLN A 1018 24.35 34.28 26.50
CA GLN A 1018 25.49 34.88 25.80
C GLN A 1018 25.14 35.10 24.32
N THR A 1019 24.28 36.07 24.04
CA THR A 1019 23.93 36.44 22.65
C THR A 1019 25.13 37.10 21.95
N LEU A 1020 25.37 36.74 20.69
CA LEU A 1020 26.51 37.19 19.90
C LEU A 1020 26.05 38.15 18.81
N SER A 1021 26.92 39.08 18.41
CA SER A 1021 26.64 39.99 17.28
C SER A 1021 26.64 39.26 15.94
N PRO A 1022 25.92 39.75 14.90
CA PRO A 1022 25.89 39.12 13.58
C PRO A 1022 27.27 38.82 13.00
N PHE A 1023 28.22 39.76 13.15
CA PHE A 1023 29.60 39.59 12.70
C PHE A 1023 30.31 38.40 13.37
N LEU A 1024 30.18 38.27 14.69
CA LEU A 1024 30.83 37.18 15.44
C LEU A 1024 30.21 35.82 15.11
N VAL A 1025 28.88 35.77 14.94
CA VAL A 1025 28.17 34.55 14.54
C VAL A 1025 28.64 34.08 13.16
N LEU A 1026 28.67 34.96 12.15
CA LEU A 1026 29.16 34.60 10.83
C LEU A 1026 30.65 34.21 10.83
N GLN A 1027 31.47 34.87 11.67
CA GLN A 1027 32.87 34.53 11.82
C GLN A 1027 33.06 33.11 12.38
N GLU A 1028 32.31 32.73 13.42
CA GLU A 1028 32.33 31.38 13.99
C GLU A 1028 31.79 30.31 13.02
N LEU A 1029 30.81 30.68 12.18
CA LEU A 1029 30.17 29.78 11.22
C LEU A 1029 30.89 29.66 9.88
N LYS A 1030 31.93 30.44 9.61
CA LYS A 1030 32.67 30.37 8.34
C LYS A 1030 33.12 28.95 7.94
N PRO A 1031 33.62 28.09 8.85
CA PRO A 1031 33.93 26.69 8.52
C PRO A 1031 32.68 25.85 8.18
N VAL A 1032 31.57 26.10 8.88
CA VAL A 1032 30.27 25.42 8.70
C VAL A 1032 29.69 25.73 7.32
N LEU A 1033 29.66 27.01 6.96
CA LEU A 1033 29.12 27.48 5.67
C LEU A 1033 29.95 27.00 4.48
N ASN A 1034 31.25 26.71 4.68
CA ASN A 1034 32.16 26.24 3.63
C ASN A 1034 32.22 24.70 3.52
N LEU A 1035 31.51 23.97 4.37
CA LEU A 1035 31.59 22.51 4.45
C LEU A 1035 31.23 21.82 3.12
N PHE A 1036 30.14 22.26 2.49
CA PHE A 1036 29.65 21.69 1.23
C PHE A 1036 30.26 22.33 -0.03
N TYR A 1037 30.95 23.47 0.10
CA TYR A 1037 31.64 24.20 -0.96
C TYR A 1037 33.02 23.59 -1.23
N LYS A 1038 33.02 22.35 -1.73
CA LYS A 1038 34.21 21.53 -1.96
C LYS A 1038 34.23 20.98 -3.38
N ASP A 1039 35.39 21.08 -4.02
CA ASP A 1039 35.62 20.54 -5.37
C ASP A 1039 35.58 19.01 -5.35
N SER A 1040 35.11 18.38 -6.43
CA SER A 1040 35.03 16.93 -6.51
C SER A 1040 36.40 16.26 -6.36
N LYS A 1041 37.49 16.92 -6.74
CA LYS A 1041 38.87 16.42 -6.54
C LYS A 1041 39.27 16.39 -5.06
N GLU A 1042 38.71 17.25 -4.22
CA GLU A 1042 38.99 17.25 -2.77
C GLU A 1042 38.21 16.14 -2.05
N THR A 1043 37.01 15.82 -2.54
CA THR A 1043 36.07 14.90 -1.87
C THR A 1043 36.01 13.50 -2.47
N GLN A 1044 36.70 13.24 -3.60
CA GLN A 1044 36.65 11.95 -4.31
C GLN A 1044 37.06 10.76 -3.44
N ASP A 1045 37.96 10.97 -2.48
CA ASP A 1045 38.51 9.94 -1.61
C ASP A 1045 37.79 9.91 -0.24
N TRP A 1046 36.74 10.73 -0.04
CA TRP A 1046 36.00 10.78 1.22
C TRP A 1046 34.88 9.74 1.23
N THR A 1047 34.99 8.77 2.13
CA THR A 1047 33.99 7.73 2.34
C THR A 1047 32.66 8.36 2.79
N CYS A 1048 31.55 7.93 2.16
CA CYS A 1048 30.18 8.34 2.50
C CYS A 1048 29.87 9.84 2.41
N TRP A 1049 30.69 10.62 1.69
CA TRP A 1049 30.43 12.06 1.49
C TRP A 1049 29.08 12.36 0.83
N TYR A 1050 28.59 11.45 -0.02
CA TYR A 1050 27.27 11.58 -0.64
C TYR A 1050 26.14 11.56 0.41
N SER A 1051 26.23 10.73 1.45
CA SER A 1051 25.24 10.65 2.54
C SER A 1051 25.19 11.96 3.34
N TYR A 1052 26.36 12.55 3.63
CA TYR A 1052 26.41 13.86 4.30
C TYR A 1052 25.86 15.00 3.43
N ARG A 1053 25.96 14.90 2.10
CA ARG A 1053 25.33 15.86 1.17
C ARG A 1053 23.82 15.72 1.11
N GLN A 1054 23.29 14.51 1.25
CA GLN A 1054 21.84 14.28 1.27
C GLN A 1054 21.16 14.97 2.46
N ILE A 1055 21.78 14.95 3.65
CA ILE A 1055 21.29 15.65 4.86
C ILE A 1055 21.61 17.15 4.94
N ALA A 1056 22.07 17.75 3.83
CA ALA A 1056 22.37 19.18 3.82
C ALA A 1056 21.16 20.05 4.22
N PRO A 1057 19.91 19.77 3.77
CA PRO A 1057 18.74 20.54 4.18
C PRO A 1057 18.55 20.57 5.70
N GLU A 1058 18.65 19.42 6.38
CA GLU A 1058 18.48 19.29 7.83
C GLU A 1058 19.64 19.94 8.58
N PHE A 1059 20.87 19.82 8.06
CA PHE A 1059 22.04 20.51 8.57
C PHE A 1059 21.88 22.04 8.55
N PHE A 1060 21.37 22.60 7.44
CA PHE A 1060 21.11 24.03 7.34
C PHE A 1060 19.89 24.45 8.18
N GLY A 1061 18.85 23.63 8.26
CA GLY A 1061 17.73 23.86 9.18
C GLY A 1061 18.20 23.94 10.63
N PHE A 1062 19.07 23.01 11.05
CA PHE A 1062 19.70 23.01 12.37
C PHE A 1062 20.53 24.28 12.63
N LEU A 1063 21.31 24.71 11.65
CA LEU A 1063 22.07 25.96 11.69
C LEU A 1063 21.15 27.18 11.89
N ILE A 1064 20.09 27.29 11.09
CA ILE A 1064 19.14 28.40 11.15
C ILE A 1064 18.50 28.48 12.53
N HIS A 1065 18.07 27.34 13.09
CA HIS A 1065 17.50 27.31 14.44
C HIS A 1065 18.49 27.72 15.53
N ALA A 1066 19.76 27.30 15.44
CA ALA A 1066 20.80 27.72 16.38
C ALA A 1066 21.05 29.23 16.32
N VAL A 1067 21.13 29.79 15.11
CA VAL A 1067 21.35 31.22 14.87
C VAL A 1067 20.15 32.04 15.35
N ALA A 1068 18.93 31.53 15.19
CA ALA A 1068 17.71 32.22 15.59
C ALA A 1068 17.64 32.56 17.08
N GLU A 1069 18.26 31.75 17.93
CA GLU A 1069 18.30 31.98 19.38
C GLU A 1069 19.20 33.18 19.77
N HIS A 1070 20.00 33.73 18.84
CA HIS A 1070 20.77 34.97 19.04
C HIS A 1070 20.02 36.24 18.61
N GLY A 1071 18.85 36.11 18.00
CA GLY A 1071 17.96 37.23 17.65
C GLY A 1071 17.75 37.45 16.15
N PRO A 1072 16.71 38.24 15.78
CA PRO A 1072 16.24 38.37 14.40
C PRO A 1072 17.25 39.04 13.46
N GLU A 1073 18.08 39.96 13.96
CA GLU A 1073 19.12 40.64 13.17
C GLU A 1073 20.18 39.67 12.65
N VAL A 1074 20.52 38.65 13.45
CA VAL A 1074 21.51 37.63 13.09
C VAL A 1074 20.96 36.67 12.03
N ILE A 1075 19.67 36.31 12.11
CA ILE A 1075 18.99 35.50 11.09
C ILE A 1075 19.00 36.23 9.74
N LYS A 1076 18.68 37.53 9.75
CA LYS A 1076 18.67 38.34 8.55
C LYS A 1076 20.03 38.35 7.85
N GLU A 1077 21.10 38.58 8.62
CA GLU A 1077 22.47 38.58 8.10
C GLU A 1077 22.89 37.19 7.56
N LEU A 1078 22.45 36.10 8.20
CA LEU A 1078 22.64 34.74 7.69
C LEU A 1078 21.92 34.53 6.35
N GLY A 1079 20.68 35.04 6.21
CA GLY A 1079 19.92 35.02 4.97
C GLY A 1079 20.63 35.77 3.84
N GLU A 1080 21.12 36.98 4.11
CA GLU A 1080 21.89 37.77 3.12
C GLU A 1080 23.19 37.07 2.69
N GLU A 1081 23.85 36.34 3.60
CA GLU A 1081 25.03 35.51 3.27
C GLU A 1081 24.65 34.27 2.43
N PHE A 1082 23.49 33.66 2.68
CA PHE A 1082 22.96 32.58 1.84
C PHE A 1082 22.65 33.08 0.42
N ASP A 1083 21.94 34.20 0.28
CA ASP A 1083 21.62 34.81 -1.02
C ASP A 1083 22.90 35.10 -1.81
N ARG A 1084 23.88 35.76 -1.18
CA ARG A 1084 25.18 36.09 -1.79
C ARG A 1084 25.92 34.84 -2.31
N ARG A 1085 25.86 33.75 -1.55
CA ARG A 1085 26.51 32.48 -1.91
C ARG A 1085 25.75 31.72 -2.99
N TRP A 1086 24.41 31.77 -2.96
CA TRP A 1086 23.56 31.21 -4.00
C TRP A 1086 23.80 31.90 -5.36
N GLU A 1087 23.86 33.23 -5.36
CA GLU A 1087 24.18 34.01 -6.57
C GLU A 1087 25.58 33.69 -7.13
N ALA A 1088 26.56 33.43 -6.26
CA ALA A 1088 27.94 33.18 -6.67
C ALA A 1088 28.16 31.78 -7.27
N ASP A 1089 27.62 30.72 -6.65
CA ASP A 1089 27.82 29.33 -7.09
C ASP A 1089 26.57 28.45 -6.79
N PRO A 1090 25.50 28.55 -7.61
CA PRO A 1090 24.23 27.84 -7.36
C PRO A 1090 24.37 26.30 -7.40
N LYS A 1091 25.41 25.78 -8.06
CA LYS A 1091 25.68 24.34 -8.22
C LYS A 1091 26.04 23.59 -6.92
N TYR A 1092 26.35 24.29 -5.83
CA TYR A 1092 26.73 23.69 -4.55
C TYR A 1092 25.60 23.68 -3.51
N TRP A 1093 24.42 24.17 -3.89
CA TRP A 1093 23.23 24.12 -3.05
C TRP A 1093 22.33 22.94 -3.42
N PRO A 1094 21.66 22.34 -2.43
CA PRO A 1094 20.66 21.30 -2.69
C PRO A 1094 19.49 21.89 -3.51
N THR A 1095 19.08 21.19 -4.57
CA THR A 1095 17.91 21.51 -5.41
C THR A 1095 16.64 20.86 -4.90
#